data_AF-A0A2U3K864-F1
#
_entry.id   AF-A0A2U3K864-F1
#
_cell.length_a   1.000
_cell.length_b   1.000
_cell.length_c   1.000
_cell.angle_alpha   90.00
_cell.angle_beta   90.00
_cell.angle_gamma   90.00
#
_symmetry.space_group_name_H-M   'P 1'
#
loop_
_entity.id
_entity.type
_entity.pdbx_description
1 polymer ?
#
loop_
_entity_poly.entity_id
_entity_poly.type
_entity_poly.pdbx_seq_one_letter_code
_entity_poly.pdbx_strand_id
1 'polypeptide(L)'
;MGIDIGTVDLVCQIGSPRSIAVALQRIGRAGHWVGALPKGRIFATTRDELIECAALVRAIRQGELDRLEVPRNALDILAQQLVAACACEDFSEDDLFALVRRAGPYRTLERRDFDAVLEVLSEGIATARGRSGAYLHRDAVNHRVRGRRGARLTAITSGGAIPETAQYLVVAEPEGTTVGTLDEDFAVESMAGDVFLLGTTSWRIRRVESGRVRVEDAHGAAPTIPFWRGEAPGRTVELSREVSRLREEIASGTIDLESQCGLDRRGADQAIEYAQAGRAALGATPTVTRIVAERFFDEGGGMQLVIHAPFGARINRAWGLALRKRFCRSFNFELQAAATDNGIVISLGEQHSFPLDIVFEFLRPATVEDVLTQALLAAPMFAARWRWNATRALAIPRYVGGRKLPPPIQRMRADDLMAAVFPDQAACPENLSGEVRIPDHPLVKETIANCLYEAMDLRGLQSLLTAIHEGEVQTLAIDTPEPSPFSHEILNANPYAYLDDAPLEERRARMVQMRRTLPADYADGASALDPEAIALVSSEAWPPMRDADELHEALCDLTLMPATTSAFFSELVAARRAATVTIAGCAFWAAAERIDLVRRVYPQAVIEPPMAAPEGIRPIPESPEACAAEILRGWFECSGPLRASGLADSLAMPRELVDQALAQLEAEGQILRGNFTSRPELEWCHRRLLARIHRLTIGRLRREIEPVSTAEFFAFLNRWQHLTPGSQLHGVDGTLQIIKQLQGSEFPAAAWESEVLPRRVARYVPDYLDQLCLSGEVSWGRLSPHPAFDREEEDHKSRRVRPTRVAPLAIFLREDAPWLLATPQPSPKDSLSHPAREVLAVLESRGASFFADLARATGRLASEVEDALWELVAAGLVTADGFENLRALLDPKRRAGQGKGRSARPRHAPGRWALLRHTGAPPEGQAEAFARQLLARWGVVFRDVTARESISPGWRDLLVVLRRMESRGEIRGGRFLDAFLGEQFALPEALDLLRAIRRSGETANAPEGPGPWAALQPPAPAASAAR
;
A
#
# COMPACT_ATOMS: atom_id res chain seq x y z
N MET A 1 12.88 12.91 -27.88
CA MET A 1 13.15 12.13 -29.13
C MET A 1 11.92 12.19 -30.02
N GLY A 2 12.06 12.63 -31.28
CA GLY A 2 10.94 12.79 -32.22
C GLY A 2 10.83 11.62 -33.21
N ILE A 3 10.73 10.39 -32.71
CA ILE A 3 10.53 9.24 -33.59
C ILE A 3 9.08 9.28 -34.06
N ASP A 4 8.89 9.56 -35.34
CA ASP A 4 7.60 9.45 -36.02
C ASP A 4 7.35 7.99 -36.39
N ILE A 5 6.43 7.34 -35.67
CA ILE A 5 6.04 5.94 -35.87
C ILE A 5 4.78 5.86 -36.77
N GLY A 6 4.44 6.92 -37.49
CA GLY A 6 3.34 6.94 -38.45
C GLY A 6 1.96 6.92 -37.79
N THR A 7 1.24 5.79 -37.87
CA THR A 7 -0.21 5.67 -37.58
C THR A 7 -0.57 5.52 -36.11
N VAL A 8 0.32 5.88 -35.18
CA VAL A 8 0.00 5.79 -33.75
C VAL A 8 -1.08 6.81 -33.42
N ASP A 9 -2.26 6.35 -32.99
CA ASP A 9 -3.43 7.16 -32.71
C ASP A 9 -3.77 7.27 -31.22
N LEU A 10 -3.12 6.46 -30.38
CA LEU A 10 -3.25 6.44 -28.93
C LEU A 10 -1.95 6.02 -28.23
N VAL A 11 -1.60 6.72 -27.16
CA VAL A 11 -0.55 6.33 -26.22
C VAL A 11 -1.18 5.96 -24.88
N CYS A 12 -0.91 4.73 -24.41
CA CYS A 12 -1.27 4.30 -23.06
C CYS A 12 -0.04 4.40 -22.15
N GLN A 13 -0.09 5.30 -21.16
CA GLN A 13 0.96 5.49 -20.16
C GLN A 13 0.58 4.75 -18.88
N ILE A 14 1.40 3.80 -18.46
CA ILE A 14 1.21 3.06 -17.21
C ILE A 14 2.06 3.73 -16.13
N GLY A 15 1.43 4.12 -15.02
CA GLY A 15 2.04 4.87 -13.93
C GLY A 15 2.49 6.28 -14.33
N SER A 16 2.98 7.03 -13.35
CA SER A 16 3.49 8.37 -13.60
C SER A 16 4.89 8.34 -14.23
N PRO A 17 5.17 9.13 -15.28
CA PRO A 17 6.53 9.34 -15.78
C PRO A 17 7.38 10.23 -14.88
N ARG A 18 6.82 10.77 -13.78
CA ARG A 18 7.48 11.64 -12.78
C ARG A 18 7.98 13.00 -13.35
N SER A 19 7.80 13.24 -14.65
CA SER A 19 8.17 14.48 -15.37
C SER A 19 7.08 14.88 -16.37
N ILE A 20 6.76 16.17 -16.40
CA ILE A 20 5.79 16.78 -17.31
C ILE A 20 6.29 16.71 -18.76
N ALA A 21 7.55 17.05 -18.98
CA ALA A 21 8.17 17.03 -20.31
C ALA A 21 8.23 15.62 -20.90
N VAL A 22 8.53 14.60 -20.08
CA VAL A 22 8.53 13.20 -20.52
C VAL A 22 7.12 12.75 -20.91
N ALA A 23 6.10 13.10 -20.13
CA ALA A 23 4.71 12.80 -20.45
C ALA A 23 4.30 13.40 -21.80
N LEU A 24 4.59 14.69 -22.00
CA LEU A 24 4.32 15.40 -23.26
C LEU A 24 5.03 14.75 -24.45
N GLN A 25 6.30 14.40 -24.31
CA GLN A 25 7.03 13.73 -25.39
C GLN A 25 6.47 12.34 -25.71
N ARG A 26 6.01 11.58 -24.71
CA ARG A 26 5.44 10.25 -24.92
C ARG A 26 4.07 10.35 -25.59
N ILE A 27 3.17 11.18 -25.04
CA ILE A 27 1.81 11.36 -25.56
C ILE A 27 1.83 12.01 -26.94
N GLY A 28 2.76 12.93 -27.19
CA GLY A 28 2.94 13.59 -28.49
C GLY A 28 3.36 12.64 -29.63
N ARG A 29 3.61 11.36 -29.36
CA ARG A 29 3.79 10.33 -30.39
C ARG A 29 2.46 9.87 -31.01
N ALA A 30 1.34 10.04 -30.30
CA ALA A 30 0.02 9.81 -30.87
C ALA A 30 -0.39 11.01 -31.72
N GLY A 31 -0.94 10.76 -32.90
CA GLY A 31 -1.38 11.83 -33.79
C GLY A 31 -0.23 12.71 -34.26
N HIS A 32 0.93 12.13 -34.59
CA HIS A 32 2.15 12.88 -34.89
C HIS A 32 2.15 13.51 -36.30
N TRP A 33 1.11 14.29 -36.63
CA TRP A 33 1.02 15.11 -37.85
C TRP A 33 0.38 16.46 -37.55
N VAL A 34 0.64 17.45 -38.41
CA VAL A 34 0.13 18.82 -38.25
C VAL A 34 -1.40 18.82 -38.23
N GLY A 35 -1.98 19.40 -37.18
CA GLY A 35 -3.43 19.52 -37.00
C GLY A 35 -4.11 18.31 -36.36
N ALA A 36 -3.40 17.21 -36.08
CA ALA A 36 -3.95 16.13 -35.26
C ALA A 36 -4.02 16.50 -33.79
N LEU A 37 -4.93 15.84 -33.06
CA LEU A 37 -5.01 15.92 -31.60
C LEU A 37 -4.32 14.69 -30.99
N PRO A 38 -3.21 14.86 -30.24
CA PRO A 38 -2.59 13.76 -29.52
C PRO A 38 -3.53 13.17 -28.47
N LYS A 39 -3.65 11.83 -28.46
CA LYS A 39 -4.47 11.11 -27.49
C LYS A 39 -3.60 10.29 -26.54
N GLY A 40 -3.73 10.56 -25.25
CA GLY A 40 -3.08 9.82 -24.19
C GLY A 40 -4.09 9.29 -23.17
N ARG A 41 -3.91 8.06 -22.69
CA ARG A 41 -4.61 7.51 -21.52
C ARG A 41 -3.59 7.14 -20.46
N ILE A 42 -3.76 7.62 -19.24
CA ILE A 42 -2.86 7.36 -18.12
C ILE A 42 -3.54 6.42 -17.13
N PHE A 43 -2.87 5.33 -16.77
CA PHE A 43 -3.36 4.34 -15.82
C PHE A 43 -2.49 4.40 -14.56
N ALA A 44 -3.01 5.00 -13.50
CA ALA A 44 -2.36 5.02 -12.20
C ALA A 44 -2.38 3.63 -11.54
N THR A 45 -1.28 3.24 -10.92
CA THR A 45 -1.16 1.92 -10.26
C THR A 45 -1.37 2.00 -8.75
N THR A 46 -1.18 3.18 -8.15
CA THR A 46 -1.40 3.46 -6.73
C THR A 46 -2.32 4.68 -6.54
N ARG A 47 -2.84 4.87 -5.32
CA ARG A 47 -3.67 6.05 -4.97
C ARG A 47 -2.86 7.35 -5.01
N ASP A 48 -1.59 7.31 -4.63
CA ASP A 48 -0.68 8.46 -4.77
C ASP A 48 -0.38 8.77 -6.22
N GLU A 49 -0.10 7.75 -7.04
CA GLU A 49 0.06 7.94 -8.48
C GLU A 49 -1.20 8.49 -9.14
N LEU A 50 -2.40 8.18 -8.64
CA LEU A 50 -3.64 8.73 -9.17
C LEU A 50 -3.68 10.25 -9.02
N ILE A 51 -3.36 10.77 -7.84
CA ILE A 51 -3.26 12.21 -7.59
C ILE A 51 -2.13 12.80 -8.45
N GLU A 52 -0.99 12.12 -8.57
CA GLU A 52 0.12 12.60 -9.37
C GLU A 52 -0.20 12.66 -10.88
N CYS A 53 -0.86 11.65 -11.42
CA CYS A 53 -1.30 11.62 -12.81
C CYS A 53 -2.34 12.70 -13.09
N ALA A 54 -3.25 12.96 -12.14
CA ALA A 54 -4.21 14.05 -12.22
C ALA A 54 -3.52 15.43 -12.23
N ALA A 55 -2.53 15.62 -11.35
CA ALA A 55 -1.70 16.82 -11.31
C ALA A 55 -0.90 17.01 -12.61
N LEU A 56 -0.34 15.94 -13.15
CA LEU A 56 0.40 15.93 -14.42
C LEU A 56 -0.48 16.42 -15.59
N VAL A 57 -1.71 15.92 -15.72
CA VAL A 57 -2.64 16.36 -16.77
C VAL A 57 -3.04 17.82 -16.58
N ARG A 58 -3.27 18.24 -15.32
CA ARG A 58 -3.61 19.62 -14.99
C ARG A 58 -2.48 20.58 -15.35
N ALA A 59 -1.23 20.26 -14.99
CA ALA A 59 -0.03 21.00 -15.34
C ALA A 59 0.13 21.14 -16.88
N ILE A 60 -0.04 20.03 -17.62
CA ILE A 60 0.01 20.04 -19.09
C ILE A 60 -1.03 21.00 -19.68
N ARG A 61 -2.26 20.98 -19.17
CA ARG A 61 -3.35 21.84 -19.65
C ARG A 61 -3.10 23.33 -19.33
N GLN A 62 -2.40 23.61 -18.24
CA GLN A 62 -1.98 24.96 -17.86
C GLN A 62 -0.75 25.46 -18.62
N GLY A 63 -0.07 24.58 -19.38
CA GLY A 63 1.15 24.91 -20.11
C GLY A 63 2.40 24.98 -19.22
N GLU A 64 2.34 24.39 -18.03
CA GLU A 64 3.49 24.27 -17.13
C GLU A 64 4.48 23.23 -17.68
N LEU A 65 5.79 23.50 -17.53
CA LEU A 65 6.86 22.64 -18.01
C LEU A 65 7.98 22.53 -16.99
N ASP A 66 8.64 21.38 -16.97
CA ASP A 66 9.79 21.15 -16.10
C ASP A 66 10.95 22.09 -16.47
N ARG A 67 11.63 22.64 -15.45
CA ARG A 67 12.85 23.41 -15.67
C ARG A 67 14.00 22.50 -16.12
N LEU A 68 14.64 22.85 -17.23
CA LEU A 68 15.87 22.17 -17.66
C LEU A 68 17.06 22.64 -16.81
N GLU A 69 17.68 21.71 -16.09
CA GLU A 69 18.94 21.96 -15.40
C GLU A 69 20.11 21.40 -16.21
N VAL A 70 21.06 22.27 -16.55
CA VAL A 70 22.29 21.89 -17.26
C VAL A 70 23.43 21.74 -16.24
N PRO A 71 24.07 20.56 -16.13
CA PRO A 71 25.25 20.36 -15.30
C PRO A 71 26.33 21.38 -15.64
N ARG A 72 26.97 21.94 -14.62
CA ARG A 72 28.03 22.95 -14.78
C ARG A 72 29.37 22.34 -14.45
N ASN A 73 30.40 22.72 -15.22
CA ASN A 73 31.79 22.36 -14.96
C ASN A 73 32.02 20.83 -14.75
N ALA A 74 31.30 19.95 -15.46
CA ALA A 74 31.51 18.50 -15.35
C ALA A 74 32.95 18.12 -15.76
N LEU A 75 33.81 17.85 -14.77
CA LEU A 75 35.26 17.76 -14.93
C LEU A 75 35.69 16.45 -15.59
N ASP A 76 34.91 15.38 -15.44
CA ASP A 76 35.15 14.10 -16.10
C ASP A 76 34.92 14.19 -17.62
N ILE A 77 33.84 14.85 -18.05
CA ILE A 77 33.57 15.15 -19.46
C ILE A 77 34.60 16.15 -19.99
N LEU A 78 35.01 17.13 -19.19
CA LEU A 78 36.09 18.04 -19.58
C LEU A 78 37.36 17.25 -19.88
N ALA A 79 37.76 16.34 -18.99
CA ALA A 79 38.94 15.52 -19.17
C ALA A 79 38.88 14.72 -20.48
N GLN A 80 37.74 14.08 -20.76
CA GLN A 80 37.49 13.37 -22.02
C GLN A 80 37.69 14.26 -23.25
N GLN A 81 37.11 15.47 -23.22
CA GLN A 81 37.16 16.40 -24.35
C GLN A 81 38.54 17.03 -24.55
N LEU A 82 39.30 17.30 -23.48
CA LEU A 82 40.68 17.78 -23.58
C LEU A 82 41.59 16.75 -24.26
N VAL A 83 41.45 15.47 -23.89
CA VAL A 83 42.18 14.38 -24.55
C VAL A 83 41.78 14.27 -26.02
N ALA A 84 40.49 14.36 -26.34
CA ALA A 84 40.01 14.30 -27.71
C ALA A 84 40.52 15.47 -28.57
N ALA A 85 40.46 16.71 -28.04
CA ALA A 85 40.94 17.90 -28.72
C ALA A 85 42.46 17.81 -29.01
N CYS A 86 43.26 17.54 -27.97
CA CYS A 86 44.72 17.47 -28.11
C CYS A 86 45.20 16.24 -28.91
N ALA A 87 44.34 15.24 -29.11
CA ALA A 87 44.64 14.10 -29.98
C ALA A 87 44.48 14.43 -31.48
N CYS A 88 43.79 15.53 -31.81
CA CYS A 88 43.59 16.00 -33.18
C CYS A 88 44.66 17.03 -33.56
N GLU A 89 45.00 17.95 -32.66
CA GLU A 89 45.99 19.02 -32.89
C GLU A 89 46.64 19.50 -31.59
N ASP A 90 47.69 20.32 -31.70
CA ASP A 90 48.40 20.89 -30.56
C ASP A 90 47.79 22.24 -30.15
N PHE A 91 47.67 22.50 -28.86
CA PHE A 91 47.13 23.75 -28.32
C PHE A 91 48.12 24.49 -27.42
N SER A 92 47.96 25.81 -27.31
CA SER A 92 48.40 26.55 -26.12
C SER A 92 47.44 26.27 -24.96
N GLU A 93 47.94 26.25 -23.72
CA GLU A 93 47.10 26.11 -22.52
C GLU A 93 46.00 27.18 -22.46
N ASP A 94 46.32 28.43 -22.81
CA ASP A 94 45.37 29.55 -22.76
C ASP A 94 44.32 29.47 -23.87
N ASP A 95 44.72 29.10 -25.08
CA ASP A 95 43.80 28.92 -26.20
C ASP A 95 42.82 27.76 -25.95
N LEU A 96 43.33 26.67 -25.35
CA LEU A 96 42.50 25.51 -24.99
C LEU A 96 41.49 25.87 -23.89
N PHE A 97 41.93 26.61 -22.86
CA PHE A 97 41.02 27.13 -21.83
C PHE A 97 39.96 28.08 -22.42
N ALA A 98 40.36 29.00 -23.30
CA ALA A 98 39.45 29.91 -23.98
C ALA A 98 38.44 29.17 -24.87
N LEU A 99 38.88 28.11 -25.58
CA LEU A 99 38.01 27.25 -26.38
C LEU A 99 36.95 26.57 -25.50
N VAL A 100 37.36 25.97 -24.38
CA VAL A 100 36.44 25.28 -23.44
C VAL A 100 35.38 26.24 -22.91
N ARG A 101 35.77 27.46 -22.50
CA ARG A 101 34.84 28.46 -21.94
C ARG A 101 33.81 29.00 -22.93
N ARG A 102 33.94 28.72 -24.24
CA ARG A 102 32.88 29.02 -25.22
C ARG A 102 31.66 28.11 -25.08
N ALA A 103 31.81 26.92 -24.48
CA ALA A 103 30.70 26.01 -24.22
C ALA A 103 29.90 26.45 -22.98
N GLY A 104 28.56 26.42 -23.09
CA GLY A 104 27.64 26.86 -22.03
C GLY A 104 27.93 26.28 -20.63
N PRO A 105 28.12 24.95 -20.48
CA PRO A 105 28.43 24.33 -19.18
C PRO A 105 29.73 24.80 -18.51
N TYR A 106 30.70 25.28 -19.30
CA TYR A 106 32.05 25.64 -18.83
C TYR A 106 32.32 27.15 -18.86
N ARG A 107 31.31 27.98 -19.14
CA ARG A 107 31.49 29.45 -19.26
C ARG A 107 32.09 30.09 -18.00
N THR A 108 31.81 29.51 -16.83
CA THR A 108 32.30 29.91 -15.51
C THR A 108 33.34 28.93 -14.96
N LEU A 109 34.02 28.16 -15.80
CA LEU A 109 35.11 27.28 -15.38
C LEU A 109 36.27 28.11 -14.85
N GLU A 110 36.73 27.79 -13.64
CA GLU A 110 37.90 28.43 -13.05
C GLU A 110 39.18 27.88 -13.67
N ARG A 111 40.20 28.74 -13.80
CA ARG A 111 41.50 28.33 -14.37
C ARG A 111 42.16 27.24 -13.53
N ARG A 112 42.05 27.32 -12.21
CA ARG A 112 42.57 26.30 -11.28
C ARG A 112 42.03 24.91 -11.57
N ASP A 113 40.72 24.75 -11.76
CA ASP A 113 40.12 23.44 -12.01
C ASP A 113 40.50 22.91 -13.40
N PHE A 114 40.60 23.79 -14.41
CA PHE A 114 41.13 23.43 -15.72
C PHE A 114 42.58 22.92 -15.64
N ASP A 115 43.45 23.65 -14.95
CA ASP A 115 44.86 23.30 -14.78
C ASP A 115 45.02 21.98 -14.01
N ALA A 116 44.19 21.74 -12.99
CA ALA A 116 44.20 20.49 -12.23
C ALA A 116 43.78 19.28 -13.09
N VAL A 117 42.78 19.42 -13.96
CA VAL A 117 42.41 18.36 -14.91
C VAL A 117 43.55 18.13 -15.91
N LEU A 118 44.17 19.20 -16.42
CA LEU A 118 45.29 19.12 -17.34
C LEU A 118 46.50 18.41 -16.72
N GLU A 119 46.79 18.68 -15.44
CA GLU A 119 47.83 18.02 -14.66
C GLU A 119 47.56 16.53 -14.52
N VAL A 120 46.36 16.12 -14.10
CA VAL A 120 45.97 14.70 -13.98
C VAL A 120 46.13 13.98 -15.32
N LEU A 121 45.69 14.58 -16.42
CA LEU A 121 45.81 14.00 -17.77
C LEU A 121 47.25 13.96 -18.30
N SER A 122 48.14 14.79 -17.76
CA SER A 122 49.55 14.86 -18.17
C SER A 122 50.42 13.93 -17.35
N GLU A 123 50.26 13.96 -16.03
CA GLU A 123 51.07 13.16 -15.10
C GLU A 123 50.55 11.73 -14.96
N GLY A 124 49.24 11.54 -15.08
CA GLY A 124 48.54 10.29 -14.79
C GLY A 124 48.46 9.98 -13.30
N ILE A 125 47.63 9.02 -12.95
CA ILE A 125 47.41 8.57 -11.57
C ILE A 125 48.22 7.30 -11.35
N ALA A 126 49.11 7.32 -10.36
CA ALA A 126 49.90 6.16 -9.97
C ALA A 126 49.06 5.21 -9.10
N THR A 127 48.85 3.98 -9.58
CA THR A 127 48.18 2.91 -8.84
C THR A 127 49.17 1.77 -8.56
N ALA A 128 48.78 0.79 -7.75
CA ALA A 128 49.58 -0.42 -7.51
C ALA A 128 49.94 -1.18 -8.81
N ARG A 129 49.18 -1.01 -9.89
CA ARG A 129 49.41 -1.65 -11.20
C ARG A 129 50.17 -0.78 -12.19
N GLY A 130 50.62 0.39 -11.77
CA GLY A 130 51.29 1.38 -12.60
C GLY A 130 50.45 2.63 -12.83
N ARG A 131 50.96 3.49 -13.71
CA ARG A 131 50.43 4.83 -13.98
C ARG A 131 49.36 4.76 -15.09
N SER A 132 48.14 5.18 -14.76
CA SER A 132 47.00 5.23 -15.68
C SER A 132 46.61 6.68 -16.00
N GLY A 133 45.84 6.92 -17.07
CA GLY A 133 45.24 8.24 -17.36
C GLY A 133 46.17 9.30 -17.97
N ALA A 134 47.47 9.02 -18.17
CA ALA A 134 48.41 9.98 -18.74
C ALA A 134 48.33 10.05 -20.29
N TYR A 135 47.39 10.83 -20.82
CA TYR A 135 47.14 10.97 -22.26
C TYR A 135 47.68 12.25 -22.88
N LEU A 136 48.07 13.24 -22.08
CA LEU A 136 48.55 14.53 -22.57
C LEU A 136 50.04 14.72 -22.30
N HIS A 137 50.74 15.33 -23.24
CA HIS A 137 52.09 15.82 -23.06
C HIS A 137 52.01 17.32 -22.90
N ARG A 138 52.29 17.79 -21.69
CA ARG A 138 52.29 19.20 -21.31
C ARG A 138 53.73 19.70 -21.24
N ASP A 139 54.04 20.67 -22.09
CA ASP A 139 55.27 21.44 -22.05
C ASP A 139 54.99 22.73 -21.27
N ALA A 140 55.27 22.68 -19.97
CA ALA A 140 55.03 23.80 -19.06
C ALA A 140 55.96 25.01 -19.33
N VAL A 141 57.08 24.81 -20.05
CA VAL A 141 58.00 25.91 -20.39
C VAL A 141 57.44 26.74 -21.54
N ASN A 142 56.87 26.08 -22.55
CA ASN A 142 56.30 26.74 -23.73
C ASN A 142 54.77 26.90 -23.66
N HIS A 143 54.14 26.50 -22.55
CA HIS A 143 52.68 26.48 -22.35
C HIS A 143 51.92 25.75 -23.48
N ARG A 144 52.46 24.61 -23.94
CA ARG A 144 51.88 23.80 -25.02
C ARG A 144 51.40 22.46 -24.53
N VAL A 145 50.28 22.00 -25.07
CA VAL A 145 49.67 20.71 -24.77
C VAL A 145 49.42 19.95 -26.06
N ARG A 146 49.82 18.68 -26.10
CA ARG A 146 49.59 17.77 -27.23
C ARG A 146 49.23 16.36 -26.77
N GLY A 147 48.54 15.60 -27.61
CA GLY A 147 48.19 14.21 -27.32
C GLY A 147 49.42 13.28 -27.29
N ARG A 148 49.49 12.39 -26.29
CA ARG A 148 50.45 11.28 -26.26
C ARG A 148 50.02 10.15 -27.20
N ARG A 149 50.97 9.25 -27.48
CA ARG A 149 50.70 8.02 -28.23
C ARG A 149 49.64 7.19 -27.49
N GLY A 150 48.51 6.95 -28.15
CA GLY A 150 47.36 6.21 -27.58
C GLY A 150 46.15 7.08 -27.21
N ALA A 151 46.33 8.40 -27.00
CA ALA A 151 45.25 9.32 -26.64
C ALA A 151 44.07 9.27 -27.62
N ARG A 152 44.36 9.30 -28.92
CA ARG A 152 43.35 9.24 -29.99
C ARG A 152 42.50 7.97 -29.93
N LEU A 153 43.12 6.80 -29.75
CA LEU A 153 42.40 5.53 -29.71
C LEU A 153 41.53 5.44 -28.45
N THR A 154 42.05 5.87 -27.30
CA THR A 154 41.29 5.88 -26.04
C THR A 154 40.10 6.83 -26.11
N ALA A 155 40.27 8.04 -26.67
CA ALA A 155 39.18 9.00 -26.82
C ALA A 155 38.06 8.44 -27.73
N ILE A 156 38.40 7.86 -28.88
CA ILE A 156 37.43 7.28 -29.82
C ILE A 156 36.69 6.08 -29.21
N THR A 157 37.41 5.21 -28.49
CA THR A 157 36.84 3.99 -27.90
C THR A 157 36.17 4.21 -26.54
N SER A 158 36.19 5.44 -26.02
CA SER A 158 35.61 5.77 -24.71
C SER A 158 34.09 5.66 -24.64
N GLY A 159 33.37 5.65 -25.76
CA GLY A 159 31.91 5.49 -25.78
C GLY A 159 31.10 6.70 -25.28
N GLY A 160 31.73 7.85 -25.05
CA GLY A 160 31.03 9.12 -24.76
C GLY A 160 30.66 9.34 -23.29
N ALA A 161 29.61 10.13 -23.06
CA ALA A 161 29.17 10.58 -21.73
C ALA A 161 28.20 9.63 -21.01
N ILE A 162 27.60 8.68 -21.72
CA ILE A 162 26.72 7.68 -21.12
C ILE A 162 27.59 6.73 -20.29
N PRO A 163 27.33 6.56 -18.98
CA PRO A 163 28.10 5.67 -18.14
C PRO A 163 27.89 4.22 -18.55
N GLU A 164 28.84 3.36 -18.17
CA GLU A 164 28.74 1.94 -18.43
C GLU A 164 28.10 1.22 -17.24
N THR A 165 26.86 0.75 -17.41
CA THR A 165 26.22 -0.16 -16.44
C THR A 165 26.67 -1.59 -16.73
N ALA A 166 27.03 -2.35 -15.68
CA ALA A 166 27.36 -3.74 -15.86
C ALA A 166 26.09 -4.56 -16.10
N GLN A 167 26.24 -5.72 -16.73
CA GLN A 167 25.16 -6.69 -16.90
C GLN A 167 25.47 -7.94 -16.09
N TYR A 168 24.47 -8.44 -15.37
CA TYR A 168 24.50 -9.72 -14.69
C TYR A 168 23.93 -10.79 -15.62
N LEU A 169 24.61 -11.93 -15.75
CA LEU A 169 24.08 -13.06 -16.52
C LEU A 169 22.98 -13.76 -15.72
N VAL A 170 21.81 -13.95 -16.33
CA VAL A 170 20.72 -14.72 -15.71
C VAL A 170 20.91 -16.18 -16.07
N VAL A 171 21.06 -17.04 -15.06
CA VAL A 171 21.35 -18.46 -15.20
C VAL A 171 20.20 -19.26 -14.60
N ALA A 172 19.50 -20.04 -15.42
CA ALA A 172 18.43 -20.94 -14.97
C ALA A 172 19.01 -22.17 -14.27
N GLU A 173 18.44 -22.52 -13.12
CA GLU A 173 18.69 -23.77 -12.40
C GLU A 173 17.49 -24.71 -12.50
N PRO A 174 17.72 -26.05 -12.53
CA PRO A 174 19.00 -26.74 -12.33
C PRO A 174 19.91 -26.85 -13.56
N GLU A 175 19.47 -26.44 -14.76
CA GLU A 175 20.20 -26.71 -16.02
C GLU A 175 21.50 -25.91 -16.18
N GLY A 176 21.72 -24.85 -15.39
CA GLY A 176 22.88 -23.97 -15.47
C GLY A 176 22.94 -23.15 -16.77
N THR A 177 21.82 -23.02 -17.48
CA THR A 177 21.77 -22.40 -18.81
C THR A 177 21.57 -20.90 -18.70
N THR A 178 22.31 -20.09 -19.46
CA THR A 178 22.14 -18.63 -19.47
C THR A 178 20.89 -18.26 -20.27
N VAL A 179 19.89 -17.68 -19.61
CA VAL A 179 18.59 -17.29 -20.20
C VAL A 179 18.51 -15.83 -20.59
N GLY A 180 19.46 -15.00 -20.14
CA GLY A 180 19.63 -13.64 -20.62
C GLY A 180 20.52 -12.80 -19.71
N THR A 181 20.27 -11.49 -19.67
CA THR A 181 21.06 -10.52 -18.90
C THR A 181 20.15 -9.55 -18.16
N LEU A 182 20.53 -9.19 -16.94
CA LEU A 182 19.93 -8.14 -16.12
C LEU A 182 20.89 -6.97 -15.96
N ASP A 183 20.37 -5.77 -15.71
CA ASP A 183 21.19 -4.63 -15.32
C ASP A 183 21.76 -4.85 -13.92
N GLU A 184 22.96 -4.32 -13.65
CA GLU A 184 23.65 -4.44 -12.36
C GLU A 184 22.86 -3.83 -11.21
N ASP A 185 22.30 -2.63 -11.41
CA ASP A 185 21.54 -1.95 -10.36
C ASP A 185 20.31 -2.79 -10.00
N PHE A 186 19.62 -3.34 -11.03
CA PHE A 186 18.51 -4.25 -10.83
C PHE A 186 18.92 -5.54 -10.10
N ALA A 187 20.04 -6.16 -10.49
CA ALA A 187 20.49 -7.42 -9.90
C ALA A 187 20.94 -7.26 -8.46
N VAL A 188 21.57 -6.14 -8.10
CA VAL A 188 22.02 -5.83 -6.74
C VAL A 188 20.84 -5.52 -5.82
N GLU A 189 19.82 -4.82 -6.32
CA GLU A 189 18.62 -4.47 -5.56
C GLU A 189 17.60 -5.62 -5.44
N SER A 190 17.78 -6.70 -6.20
CA SER A 190 16.88 -7.86 -6.21
C SER A 190 17.27 -8.89 -5.16
N MET A 191 16.29 -9.57 -4.58
CA MET A 191 16.53 -10.62 -3.59
C MET A 191 16.16 -12.03 -4.07
N ALA A 192 16.58 -13.03 -3.30
CA ALA A 192 16.05 -14.38 -3.43
C ALA A 192 14.52 -14.38 -3.20
N GLY A 193 13.78 -15.10 -4.03
CA GLY A 193 12.32 -15.15 -4.03
C GLY A 193 11.65 -14.16 -4.97
N ASP A 194 12.33 -13.08 -5.38
CA ASP A 194 11.75 -12.10 -6.29
C ASP A 194 11.49 -12.67 -7.68
N VAL A 195 10.36 -12.29 -8.27
CA VAL A 195 9.96 -12.70 -9.62
C VAL A 195 10.10 -11.53 -10.58
N PHE A 196 10.78 -11.74 -11.70
CA PHE A 196 10.91 -10.74 -12.76
C PHE A 196 10.64 -11.37 -14.14
N LEU A 197 10.31 -10.54 -15.11
CA LEU A 197 10.09 -10.98 -16.49
C LEU A 197 11.36 -10.81 -17.31
N LEU A 198 11.75 -11.88 -18.01
CA LEU A 198 12.82 -11.86 -19.01
C LEU A 198 12.27 -12.45 -20.31
N GLY A 199 12.08 -11.60 -21.32
CA GLY A 199 11.30 -11.97 -22.50
C GLY A 199 9.82 -12.12 -22.16
N THR A 200 9.24 -13.29 -22.44
CA THR A 200 7.85 -13.64 -22.08
C THR A 200 7.76 -14.56 -20.86
N THR A 201 8.89 -14.92 -20.26
CA THR A 201 8.97 -15.91 -19.19
C THR A 201 9.24 -15.21 -17.85
N SER A 202 8.51 -15.63 -16.82
CA SER A 202 8.67 -15.18 -15.44
C SER A 202 9.74 -16.03 -14.75
N TRP A 203 10.73 -15.39 -14.15
CA TRP A 203 11.85 -16.03 -13.47
C TRP A 203 11.86 -15.64 -12.00
N ARG A 204 11.98 -16.62 -11.10
CA ARG A 204 12.16 -16.40 -9.66
C ARG A 204 13.64 -16.45 -9.33
N ILE A 205 14.16 -15.43 -8.67
CA ILE A 205 15.54 -15.36 -8.23
C ILE A 205 15.74 -16.36 -7.09
N ARG A 206 16.74 -17.22 -7.21
CA ARG A 206 17.21 -18.09 -6.12
C ARG A 206 18.34 -17.44 -5.35
N ARG A 207 19.26 -16.82 -6.07
CA ARG A 207 20.45 -16.20 -5.50
C ARG A 207 21.08 -15.19 -6.46
N VAL A 208 21.60 -14.10 -5.92
CA VAL A 208 22.44 -13.16 -6.64
C VAL A 208 23.91 -13.43 -6.27
N GLU A 209 24.76 -13.60 -7.29
CA GLU A 209 26.21 -13.78 -7.20
C GLU A 209 26.91 -12.62 -7.94
N SER A 210 28.21 -12.43 -7.73
CA SER A 210 28.94 -11.37 -8.44
C SER A 210 28.93 -11.57 -9.97
N GLY A 211 28.14 -10.76 -10.68
CA GLY A 211 27.96 -10.82 -12.12
C GLY A 211 27.00 -11.89 -12.64
N ARG A 212 26.29 -12.63 -11.77
CA ARG A 212 25.32 -13.67 -12.15
C ARG A 212 24.09 -13.65 -11.24
N VAL A 213 22.91 -13.85 -11.80
CA VAL A 213 21.67 -14.10 -11.03
C VAL A 213 21.19 -15.50 -11.35
N ARG A 214 21.11 -16.35 -10.34
CA ARG A 214 20.56 -17.70 -10.47
C ARG A 214 19.06 -17.66 -10.28
N VAL A 215 18.33 -18.26 -11.23
CA VAL A 215 16.87 -18.20 -11.28
C VAL A 215 16.26 -19.57 -11.53
N GLU A 216 15.00 -19.72 -11.16
CA GLU A 216 14.14 -20.82 -11.59
C GLU A 216 12.91 -20.29 -12.31
N ASP A 217 12.22 -21.12 -13.09
CA ASP A 217 10.96 -20.72 -13.72
C ASP A 217 9.87 -20.46 -12.66
N ALA A 218 9.25 -19.28 -12.73
CA ALA A 218 8.16 -18.90 -11.82
C ALA A 218 6.76 -19.31 -12.35
N HIS A 219 6.69 -20.04 -13.47
CA HIS A 219 5.48 -20.64 -14.05
C HIS A 219 4.33 -19.65 -14.30
N GLY A 220 4.67 -18.45 -14.80
CA GLY A 220 3.71 -17.40 -15.09
C GLY A 220 3.31 -16.55 -13.88
N ALA A 221 3.99 -16.69 -12.75
CA ALA A 221 3.78 -15.80 -11.61
C ALA A 221 4.05 -14.33 -12.01
N ALA A 222 3.20 -13.44 -11.50
CA ALA A 222 3.34 -12.01 -11.77
C ALA A 222 4.68 -11.49 -11.22
N PRO A 223 5.38 -10.59 -11.95
CA PRO A 223 6.63 -10.02 -11.47
C PRO A 223 6.38 -9.22 -10.18
N THR A 224 7.25 -9.43 -9.18
CA THR A 224 7.24 -8.71 -7.90
C THR A 224 8.00 -7.39 -7.96
N ILE A 225 8.92 -7.24 -8.94
CA ILE A 225 9.71 -6.03 -9.13
C ILE A 225 9.46 -5.45 -10.55
N PRO A 226 9.14 -4.15 -10.70
CA PRO A 226 9.13 -3.51 -12.01
C PRO A 226 10.55 -3.45 -12.59
N PHE A 227 10.68 -3.72 -13.90
CA PHE A 227 11.96 -3.65 -14.61
C PHE A 227 12.36 -2.19 -14.87
N TRP A 228 13.45 -1.72 -14.27
CA TRP A 228 14.05 -0.41 -14.53
C TRP A 228 15.46 -0.58 -15.10
N ARG A 229 15.86 0.34 -16.00
CA ARG A 229 17.25 0.46 -16.47
C ARG A 229 17.84 1.75 -15.90
N GLY A 230 18.84 1.65 -15.03
CA GLY A 230 19.50 2.77 -14.37
C GLY A 230 18.73 3.38 -13.20
N GLU A 231 19.19 4.53 -12.71
CA GLU A 231 18.57 5.23 -11.57
C GLU A 231 17.09 5.57 -11.83
N ALA A 232 16.23 5.23 -10.86
CA ALA A 232 14.81 5.54 -10.95
C ALA A 232 14.58 7.07 -11.05
N PRO A 233 13.71 7.53 -11.98
CA PRO A 233 13.44 8.95 -12.14
C PRO A 233 12.70 9.50 -10.90
N GLY A 234 13.23 10.58 -10.32
CA GLY A 234 12.54 11.33 -9.27
C GLY A 234 11.54 12.33 -9.85
N ARG A 235 10.49 12.65 -9.07
CA ARG A 235 9.51 13.67 -9.43
C ARG A 235 10.12 15.05 -9.55
N THR A 236 9.76 15.79 -10.61
CA THR A 236 10.21 17.18 -10.82
C THR A 236 9.60 18.13 -9.79
N VAL A 237 10.30 19.23 -9.51
CA VAL A 237 9.85 20.23 -8.51
C VAL A 237 8.53 20.86 -8.93
N GLU A 238 8.35 21.12 -10.22
CA GLU A 238 7.13 21.66 -10.81
C GLU A 238 5.94 20.70 -10.60
N LEU A 239 6.12 19.42 -10.87
CA LEU A 239 5.08 18.40 -10.65
C LEU A 239 4.78 18.22 -9.15
N SER A 240 5.80 18.24 -8.28
CA SER A 240 5.64 18.19 -6.82
C SER A 240 4.80 19.36 -6.27
N ARG A 241 4.99 20.57 -6.80
CA ARG A 241 4.16 21.74 -6.46
C ARG A 241 2.72 21.54 -6.91
N GLU A 242 2.51 20.99 -8.10
CA GLU A 242 1.17 20.79 -8.63
C GLU A 242 0.41 19.68 -7.89
N VAL A 243 1.09 18.59 -7.51
CA VAL A 243 0.54 17.56 -6.62
C VAL A 243 0.09 18.17 -5.30
N SER A 244 0.90 19.05 -4.72
CA SER A 244 0.57 19.72 -3.46
C SER A 244 -0.66 20.61 -3.56
N ARG A 245 -0.74 21.46 -4.60
CA ARG A 245 -1.92 22.29 -4.87
C ARG A 245 -3.17 21.45 -5.06
N LEU A 246 -3.06 20.38 -5.85
CA LEU A 246 -4.19 19.48 -6.10
C LEU A 246 -4.67 18.80 -4.82
N ARG A 247 -3.77 18.32 -3.97
CA ARG A 247 -4.13 17.71 -2.67
C ARG A 247 -4.87 18.70 -1.76
N GLU A 248 -4.44 19.96 -1.70
CA GLU A 248 -5.10 21.01 -0.93
C GLU A 248 -6.51 21.30 -1.47
N GLU A 249 -6.65 21.48 -2.79
CA GLU A 249 -7.95 21.77 -3.41
C GLU A 249 -8.96 20.62 -3.30
N ILE A 250 -8.47 19.37 -3.38
CA ILE A 250 -9.30 18.18 -3.12
C ILE A 250 -9.76 18.18 -1.66
N ALA A 251 -8.83 18.45 -0.73
CA ALA A 251 -9.13 18.46 0.69
C ALA A 251 -10.09 19.59 1.11
N SER A 252 -10.14 20.71 0.35
CA SER A 252 -11.12 21.78 0.53
C SER A 252 -12.42 21.58 -0.26
N GLY A 253 -12.48 20.60 -1.16
CA GLY A 253 -13.65 20.34 -2.01
C GLY A 253 -13.92 21.42 -3.06
N THR A 254 -12.88 22.16 -3.48
CA THR A 254 -13.02 23.34 -4.35
C THR A 254 -12.75 23.06 -5.83
N ILE A 255 -12.31 21.84 -6.17
CA ILE A 255 -11.92 21.46 -7.54
C ILE A 255 -12.89 20.49 -8.19
N ASP A 256 -13.15 20.72 -9.48
CA ASP A 256 -13.74 19.73 -10.37
C ASP A 256 -12.63 18.91 -11.07
N LEU A 257 -12.40 17.71 -10.54
CA LEU A 257 -11.35 16.80 -11.00
C LEU A 257 -11.59 16.23 -12.40
N GLU A 258 -12.84 16.09 -12.82
CA GLU A 258 -13.18 15.52 -14.12
C GLU A 258 -12.79 16.50 -15.23
N SER A 259 -13.27 17.75 -15.11
CA SER A 259 -13.00 18.76 -16.14
C SER A 259 -11.57 19.27 -16.11
N GLN A 260 -10.96 19.47 -14.93
CA GLN A 260 -9.63 20.08 -14.83
C GLN A 260 -8.47 19.07 -14.95
N CYS A 261 -8.61 17.89 -14.34
CA CYS A 261 -7.57 16.86 -14.35
C CYS A 261 -7.80 15.74 -15.35
N GLY A 262 -8.96 15.68 -16.01
CA GLY A 262 -9.28 14.63 -16.98
C GLY A 262 -9.45 13.25 -16.35
N LEU A 263 -9.80 13.21 -15.06
CA LEU A 263 -10.16 11.97 -14.37
C LEU A 263 -11.54 11.49 -14.81
N ASP A 264 -11.75 10.17 -14.80
CA ASP A 264 -13.10 9.62 -14.84
C ASP A 264 -13.78 9.84 -13.47
N ARG A 265 -15.12 9.79 -13.44
CA ARG A 265 -15.90 10.00 -12.22
C ARG A 265 -15.38 9.18 -11.03
N ARG A 266 -15.04 7.92 -11.31
CA ARG A 266 -14.61 6.97 -10.30
C ARG A 266 -13.18 7.24 -9.79
N GLY A 267 -12.28 7.71 -10.66
CA GLY A 267 -10.95 8.19 -10.26
C GLY A 267 -11.05 9.47 -9.42
N ALA A 268 -11.97 10.38 -9.76
CA ALA A 268 -12.22 11.58 -8.96
C ALA A 268 -12.71 11.22 -7.54
N ASP A 269 -13.74 10.38 -7.42
CA ASP A 269 -14.26 9.95 -6.11
C ASP A 269 -13.17 9.27 -5.25
N GLN A 270 -12.33 8.43 -5.85
CA GLN A 270 -11.22 7.76 -5.16
C GLN A 270 -10.12 8.72 -4.70
N ALA A 271 -9.78 9.73 -5.51
CA ALA A 271 -8.80 10.74 -5.13
C ALA A 271 -9.31 11.61 -3.97
N ILE A 272 -10.60 11.94 -3.97
CA ILE A 272 -11.27 12.68 -2.90
C ILE A 272 -11.26 11.88 -1.59
N GLU A 273 -11.75 10.63 -1.62
CA GLU A 273 -11.77 9.74 -0.45
C GLU A 273 -10.35 9.59 0.14
N TYR A 274 -9.36 9.39 -0.72
CA TYR A 274 -7.97 9.20 -0.28
C TYR A 274 -7.38 10.46 0.39
N ALA A 275 -7.54 11.63 -0.23
CA ALA A 275 -7.01 12.87 0.33
C ALA A 275 -7.71 13.29 1.62
N GLN A 276 -9.03 13.07 1.71
CA GLN A 276 -9.82 13.35 2.92
C GLN A 276 -9.43 12.41 4.06
N ALA A 277 -9.29 11.11 3.80
CA ALA A 277 -8.85 10.14 4.80
C ALA A 277 -7.43 10.45 5.32
N GLY A 278 -6.51 10.83 4.43
CA GLY A 278 -5.16 11.23 4.82
C GLY A 278 -5.14 12.50 5.69
N ARG A 279 -5.95 13.52 5.33
CA ARG A 279 -6.09 14.74 6.14
C ARG A 279 -6.72 14.47 7.50
N ALA A 280 -7.73 13.60 7.57
CA ALA A 280 -8.38 13.22 8.83
C ALA A 280 -7.39 12.51 9.77
N ALA A 281 -6.58 11.58 9.24
CA ALA A 281 -5.60 10.83 10.03
C ALA A 281 -4.45 11.72 10.54
N LEU A 282 -3.94 12.65 9.72
CA LEU A 282 -2.79 13.49 10.07
C LEU A 282 -3.16 14.84 10.68
N GLY A 283 -4.45 15.20 10.72
CA GLY A 283 -4.93 16.54 11.06
C GLY A 283 -4.65 17.62 10.00
N ALA A 284 -3.76 17.35 9.04
CA ALA A 284 -3.43 18.25 7.94
C ALA A 284 -3.01 17.49 6.67
N THR A 285 -3.13 18.16 5.52
CA THR A 285 -2.67 17.63 4.24
C THR A 285 -1.18 17.98 4.04
N PRO A 286 -0.28 17.00 3.85
CA PRO A 286 1.12 17.26 3.54
C PRO A 286 1.29 17.87 2.15
N THR A 287 1.99 19.01 2.09
CA THR A 287 2.25 19.80 0.88
C THR A 287 3.66 20.39 0.90
N VAL A 288 4.09 21.06 -0.18
CA VAL A 288 5.39 21.74 -0.22
C VAL A 288 5.52 22.88 0.80
N THR A 289 4.43 23.37 1.38
CA THR A 289 4.40 24.39 2.44
C THR A 289 4.04 23.81 3.81
N ARG A 290 3.74 22.51 3.90
CA ARG A 290 3.39 21.84 5.15
C ARG A 290 3.96 20.42 5.21
N ILE A 291 4.86 20.19 6.15
CA ILE A 291 5.49 18.89 6.39
C ILE A 291 4.91 18.27 7.65
N VAL A 292 4.62 16.98 7.60
CA VAL A 292 4.13 16.22 8.74
C VAL A 292 5.12 15.10 9.09
N ALA A 293 5.61 15.07 10.32
CA ALA A 293 6.32 13.94 10.89
C ALA A 293 5.30 13.08 11.65
N GLU A 294 5.08 11.86 11.17
CA GLU A 294 4.20 10.87 11.76
C GLU A 294 5.05 9.79 12.43
N ARG A 295 4.73 9.42 13.68
CA ARG A 295 5.38 8.31 14.38
C ARG A 295 4.34 7.32 14.91
N PHE A 296 4.58 6.03 14.70
CA PHE A 296 3.71 4.95 15.17
C PHE A 296 4.51 3.70 15.54
N PHE A 297 3.91 2.80 16.31
CA PHE A 297 4.54 1.54 16.72
C PHE A 297 4.52 0.48 15.61
N ASP A 298 5.59 -0.30 15.50
CA ASP A 298 5.62 -1.52 14.69
C ASP A 298 5.32 -2.78 15.53
N GLU A 299 5.03 -3.90 14.87
CA GLU A 299 4.72 -5.17 15.55
C GLU A 299 5.90 -5.72 16.37
N GLY A 300 7.12 -5.33 16.00
CA GLY A 300 8.36 -5.70 16.67
C GLY A 300 8.67 -4.87 17.92
N GLY A 301 7.77 -3.99 18.37
CA GLY A 301 7.94 -3.17 19.58
C GLY A 301 8.79 -1.91 19.39
N GLY A 302 9.31 -1.67 18.19
CA GLY A 302 9.94 -0.41 17.81
C GLY A 302 8.95 0.58 17.23
N MET A 303 9.47 1.65 16.63
CA MET A 303 8.64 2.68 16.01
C MET A 303 9.08 2.92 14.58
N GLN A 304 8.15 3.41 13.77
CA GLN A 304 8.44 3.94 12.45
C GLN A 304 8.19 5.44 12.49
N LEU A 305 9.12 6.19 11.93
CA LEU A 305 9.02 7.63 11.72
C LEU A 305 8.87 7.89 10.23
N VAL A 306 7.75 8.46 9.83
CA VAL A 306 7.47 8.86 8.45
C VAL A 306 7.42 10.38 8.36
N ILE A 307 8.30 10.97 7.56
CA ILE A 307 8.28 12.40 7.23
C ILE A 307 7.56 12.56 5.88
N HIS A 308 6.32 13.04 5.91
CA HIS A 308 5.51 13.34 4.74
C HIS A 308 5.99 14.63 4.10
N ALA A 309 6.75 14.50 3.02
CA ALA A 309 7.49 15.58 2.37
C ALA A 309 7.38 15.43 0.84
N PRO A 310 6.37 16.02 0.18
CA PRO A 310 6.09 15.78 -1.24
C PRO A 310 7.02 16.55 -2.19
N PHE A 311 8.30 16.72 -1.86
CA PHE A 311 9.28 17.49 -2.65
C PHE A 311 9.92 16.70 -3.80
N GLY A 312 9.75 15.37 -3.84
CA GLY A 312 10.37 14.48 -4.82
C GLY A 312 11.59 13.74 -4.27
N ALA A 313 11.90 12.60 -4.89
CA ALA A 313 12.85 11.62 -4.35
C ALA A 313 14.28 12.17 -4.19
N ARG A 314 14.72 13.12 -5.05
CA ARG A 314 16.09 13.68 -5.00
C ARG A 314 16.34 14.51 -3.74
N ILE A 315 15.38 15.35 -3.34
CA ILE A 315 15.44 16.15 -2.11
C ILE A 315 15.27 15.23 -0.90
N ASN A 316 14.29 14.33 -0.94
CA ASN A 316 14.01 13.42 0.17
C ASN A 316 15.16 12.44 0.43
N ARG A 317 15.87 11.98 -0.61
CA ARG A 317 17.08 11.15 -0.49
C ARG A 317 18.21 11.91 0.19
N ALA A 318 18.46 13.15 -0.21
CA ALA A 318 19.44 14.03 0.43
C ALA A 318 19.10 14.23 1.92
N TRP A 319 17.85 14.52 2.21
CA TRP A 319 17.37 14.74 3.56
C TRP A 319 17.48 13.48 4.43
N GLY A 320 17.01 12.34 3.91
CA GLY A 320 17.04 11.06 4.62
C GLY A 320 18.47 10.58 4.92
N LEU A 321 19.41 10.74 3.98
CA LEU A 321 20.82 10.39 4.22
C LEU A 321 21.46 11.30 5.28
N ALA A 322 21.20 12.60 5.23
CA ALA A 322 21.71 13.55 6.21
C ALA A 322 21.12 13.27 7.61
N LEU A 323 19.82 12.99 7.70
CA LEU A 323 19.16 12.60 8.95
C LEU A 323 19.77 11.31 9.49
N ARG A 324 19.90 10.27 8.67
CA ARG A 324 20.49 9.00 9.11
C ARG A 324 21.88 9.21 9.70
N LYS A 325 22.75 10.00 9.05
CA LYS A 325 24.09 10.31 9.58
C LYS A 325 24.03 11.04 10.91
N ARG A 326 23.08 11.95 11.12
CA ARG A 326 22.88 12.61 12.41
C ARG A 326 22.38 11.66 13.49
N PHE A 327 21.40 10.81 13.18
CA PHE A 327 20.96 9.77 14.12
C PHE A 327 22.09 8.82 14.51
N CYS A 328 22.91 8.37 13.55
CA CYS A 328 24.09 7.53 13.84
C CYS A 328 25.05 8.21 14.84
N ARG A 329 25.31 9.52 14.70
CA ARG A 329 26.20 10.27 15.60
C ARG A 329 25.60 10.46 16.99
N SER A 330 24.29 10.64 17.09
CA SER A 330 23.63 10.89 18.37
C SER A 330 23.35 9.61 19.16
N PHE A 331 23.03 8.50 18.48
CA PHE A 331 22.57 7.25 19.12
C PHE A 331 23.49 6.04 18.89
N ASN A 332 24.62 6.23 18.20
CA ASN A 332 25.65 5.21 17.92
C ASN A 332 25.09 3.90 17.30
N PHE A 333 24.10 4.02 16.43
CA PHE A 333 23.47 2.88 15.75
C PHE A 333 23.06 3.27 14.32
N GLU A 334 23.17 2.33 13.37
CA GLU A 334 22.72 2.55 11.98
C GLU A 334 21.24 2.29 11.83
N LEU A 335 20.49 3.30 11.37
CA LEU A 335 19.05 3.19 11.16
C LEU A 335 18.73 2.76 9.72
N GLN A 336 17.74 1.86 9.59
CA GLN A 336 17.12 1.54 8.30
C GLN A 336 16.30 2.74 7.84
N ALA A 337 16.46 3.16 6.58
CA ALA A 337 15.74 4.30 6.04
C ALA A 337 15.44 4.16 4.54
N ALA A 338 14.32 4.75 4.10
CA ALA A 338 13.95 4.86 2.69
C ALA A 338 13.45 6.27 2.37
N ALA A 339 13.64 6.71 1.13
CA ALA A 339 13.16 7.98 0.61
C ALA A 339 12.43 7.79 -0.72
N THR A 340 11.19 8.26 -0.77
CA THR A 340 10.32 8.25 -1.95
C THR A 340 10.01 9.68 -2.42
N ASP A 341 9.22 9.86 -3.47
CA ASP A 341 8.77 11.19 -3.89
C ASP A 341 7.86 11.89 -2.87
N ASN A 342 7.18 11.12 -2.03
CA ASN A 342 6.17 11.62 -1.09
C ASN A 342 6.68 11.74 0.35
N GLY A 343 7.84 11.17 0.68
CA GLY A 343 8.40 11.30 2.01
C GLY A 343 9.56 10.35 2.31
N ILE A 344 9.96 10.35 3.58
CA ILE A 344 11.07 9.59 4.14
C ILE A 344 10.53 8.68 5.24
N VAL A 345 10.98 7.43 5.30
CA VAL A 345 10.74 6.53 6.43
C VAL A 345 12.04 6.20 7.13
N ILE A 346 12.04 6.23 8.46
CA ILE A 346 13.16 5.85 9.33
C ILE A 346 12.62 4.86 10.36
N SER A 347 13.20 3.66 10.41
CA SER A 347 12.85 2.67 11.43
C SER A 347 13.64 2.95 12.71
N LEU A 348 12.92 3.22 13.80
CA LEU A 348 13.47 3.52 15.11
C LEU A 348 13.46 2.26 16.00
N GLY A 349 14.65 1.87 16.47
CA GLY A 349 14.81 0.85 17.52
C GLY A 349 14.20 1.25 18.87
N GLU A 350 14.24 0.33 19.84
CA GLU A 350 13.67 0.53 21.18
C GLU A 350 14.37 1.64 21.99
N GLN A 351 15.68 1.78 21.78
CA GLN A 351 16.56 2.75 22.43
C GLN A 351 16.42 4.19 21.91
N HIS A 352 15.66 4.41 20.84
CA HIS A 352 15.50 5.75 20.25
C HIS A 352 14.18 6.37 20.72
N SER A 353 14.28 7.33 21.64
CA SER A 353 13.18 8.21 22.05
C SER A 353 13.64 9.66 21.99
N PHE A 354 12.75 10.52 21.51
CA PHE A 354 12.93 11.96 21.49
C PHE A 354 11.56 12.62 21.23
N PRO A 355 11.39 13.88 21.66
CA PRO A 355 10.32 14.75 21.17
C PRO A 355 10.24 14.79 19.64
N LEU A 356 9.11 14.35 19.07
CA LEU A 356 8.99 14.19 17.61
C LEU A 356 9.20 15.50 16.84
N ASP A 357 8.81 16.63 17.42
CA ASP A 357 8.99 17.98 16.88
C ASP A 357 10.47 18.36 16.64
N ILE A 358 11.39 17.83 17.45
CA ILE A 358 12.84 18.10 17.30
C ILE A 358 13.40 17.52 16.00
N VAL A 359 12.71 16.58 15.33
CA VAL A 359 13.18 15.99 14.06
C VAL A 359 13.49 17.05 12.99
N PHE A 360 12.75 18.15 12.98
CA PHE A 360 12.92 19.25 12.03
C PHE A 360 14.14 20.13 12.33
N GLU A 361 14.69 20.05 13.55
CA GLU A 361 15.83 20.84 14.01
C GLU A 361 17.17 20.08 13.92
N PHE A 362 17.15 18.77 13.65
CA PHE A 362 18.36 17.94 13.58
C PHE A 362 19.35 18.35 12.49
N LEU A 363 18.88 19.05 11.46
CA LEU A 363 19.70 19.54 10.36
C LEU A 363 19.58 21.05 10.26
N ARG A 364 20.72 21.71 10.06
CA ARG A 364 20.79 23.16 9.84
C ARG A 364 21.24 23.45 8.41
N PRO A 365 20.70 24.48 7.74
CA PRO A 365 21.10 24.85 6.38
C PRO A 365 22.61 25.05 6.24
N ALA A 366 23.24 25.66 7.24
CA ALA A 366 24.67 25.97 7.23
C ALA A 366 25.60 24.74 7.34
N THR A 367 25.11 23.62 7.88
CA THR A 367 25.94 22.43 8.12
C THR A 367 25.49 21.19 7.34
N VAL A 368 24.37 21.27 6.64
CA VAL A 368 23.80 20.10 5.93
C VAL A 368 24.71 19.59 4.82
N GLU A 369 25.46 20.46 4.15
CA GLU A 369 26.38 20.08 3.08
C GLU A 369 27.51 19.20 3.60
N ASP A 370 28.16 19.57 4.71
CA ASP A 370 29.21 18.78 5.33
C ASP A 370 28.67 17.42 5.82
N VAL A 371 27.50 17.43 6.46
CA VAL A 371 26.84 16.22 6.97
C VAL A 371 26.49 15.27 5.84
N LEU A 372 25.87 15.78 4.78
CA LEU A 372 25.47 15.00 3.62
C LEU A 372 26.69 14.49 2.86
N THR A 373 27.76 15.29 2.76
CA THR A 373 29.02 14.85 2.16
C THR A 373 29.63 13.70 2.94
N GLN A 374 29.63 13.74 4.27
CA GLN A 374 30.10 12.60 5.07
C GLN A 374 29.14 11.39 5.03
N ALA A 375 27.83 11.62 4.83
CA ALA A 375 26.84 10.56 4.70
C ALA A 375 26.94 9.82 3.35
N LEU A 376 27.12 10.57 2.26
CA LEU A 376 27.14 10.02 0.90
C LEU A 376 28.39 9.18 0.62
N LEU A 377 29.51 9.46 1.32
CA LEU A 377 30.73 8.67 1.18
C LEU A 377 30.53 7.21 1.58
N ALA A 378 29.68 6.96 2.57
CA ALA A 378 29.30 5.60 2.98
C ALA A 378 28.16 5.01 2.14
N ALA A 379 27.54 5.78 1.25
CA ALA A 379 26.39 5.32 0.47
C ALA A 379 26.85 4.55 -0.79
N PRO A 380 26.15 3.46 -1.18
CA PRO A 380 26.50 2.65 -2.35
C PRO A 380 26.63 3.44 -3.66
N MET A 381 25.83 4.49 -3.81
CA MET A 381 25.82 5.34 -5.00
C MET A 381 27.18 6.00 -5.27
N PHE A 382 27.99 6.27 -4.23
CA PHE A 382 29.30 6.91 -4.39
C PHE A 382 30.26 6.04 -5.21
N ALA A 383 30.34 4.74 -4.90
CA ALA A 383 31.22 3.81 -5.62
C ALA A 383 30.79 3.65 -7.09
N ALA A 384 29.48 3.60 -7.36
CA ALA A 384 28.95 3.54 -8.72
C ALA A 384 29.31 4.80 -9.52
N ARG A 385 29.05 5.98 -8.95
CA ARG A 385 29.33 7.30 -9.56
C ARG A 385 30.84 7.55 -9.72
N TRP A 386 31.67 7.10 -8.77
CA TRP A 386 33.13 7.12 -8.88
C TRP A 386 33.60 6.36 -10.12
N ARG A 387 33.11 5.14 -10.31
CA ARG A 387 33.44 4.31 -11.48
C ARG A 387 32.97 4.96 -12.79
N TRP A 388 31.78 5.56 -12.80
CA TRP A 388 31.28 6.30 -13.97
C TRP A 388 32.21 7.46 -14.33
N ASN A 389 32.56 8.30 -13.35
CA ASN A 389 33.45 9.44 -13.57
C ASN A 389 34.86 9.00 -13.97
N ALA A 390 35.42 7.97 -13.34
CA ALA A 390 36.74 7.44 -13.67
C ALA A 390 36.79 6.86 -15.10
N THR A 391 35.72 6.24 -15.58
CA THR A 391 35.64 5.75 -16.97
C THR A 391 35.38 6.87 -17.98
N ARG A 392 34.53 7.85 -17.66
CA ARG A 392 34.27 9.03 -18.52
C ARG A 392 35.51 9.90 -18.66
N ALA A 393 36.23 10.14 -17.57
CA ALA A 393 37.49 10.88 -17.54
C ALA A 393 38.69 10.12 -18.15
N LEU A 394 38.47 8.90 -18.67
CA LEU A 394 39.47 8.03 -19.29
C LEU A 394 40.54 7.49 -18.32
N ALA A 395 40.44 7.76 -17.01
CA ALA A 395 41.34 7.18 -16.01
C ALA A 395 41.25 5.64 -15.98
N ILE A 396 40.09 5.08 -16.32
CA ILE A 396 39.88 3.66 -16.56
C ILE A 396 39.41 3.45 -18.01
N PRO A 397 40.21 2.82 -18.89
CA PRO A 397 39.81 2.60 -20.27
C PRO A 397 38.72 1.54 -20.39
N ARG A 398 37.67 1.82 -21.17
CA ARG A 398 36.59 0.86 -21.48
C ARG A 398 37.04 -0.30 -22.36
N TYR A 399 38.06 -0.08 -23.19
CA TYR A 399 38.61 -1.08 -24.10
C TYR A 399 40.12 -1.22 -23.90
N VAL A 400 40.62 -2.45 -23.88
CA VAL A 400 42.04 -2.78 -23.82
C VAL A 400 42.32 -3.89 -24.83
N GLY A 401 43.32 -3.69 -25.71
CA GLY A 401 43.68 -4.68 -26.73
C GLY A 401 42.55 -5.01 -27.72
N GLY A 402 41.68 -4.04 -28.03
CA GLY A 402 40.54 -4.22 -28.94
C GLY A 402 39.35 -4.97 -28.33
N ARG A 403 39.40 -5.34 -27.04
CA ARG A 403 38.31 -5.99 -26.32
C ARG A 403 37.76 -5.08 -25.23
N LYS A 404 36.45 -5.19 -25.00
CA LYS A 404 35.76 -4.47 -23.94
C LYS A 404 36.19 -5.02 -22.57
N LEU A 405 36.48 -4.14 -21.61
CA LEU A 405 36.94 -4.54 -20.28
C LEU A 405 35.75 -5.11 -19.49
N PRO A 406 35.83 -6.35 -18.97
CA PRO A 406 34.75 -6.94 -18.18
C PRO A 406 34.43 -6.10 -16.93
N PRO A 407 33.15 -5.98 -16.54
CA PRO A 407 32.77 -5.14 -15.39
C PRO A 407 33.43 -5.48 -14.04
N PRO A 408 33.67 -6.76 -13.66
CA PRO A 408 34.42 -7.06 -12.44
C PRO A 408 35.84 -6.47 -12.44
N ILE A 409 36.49 -6.44 -13.61
CA ILE A 409 37.82 -5.84 -13.75
C ILE A 409 37.72 -4.31 -13.71
N GLN A 410 36.66 -3.72 -14.26
CA GLN A 410 36.41 -2.29 -14.14
C GLN A 410 36.22 -1.87 -12.67
N ARG A 411 35.44 -2.63 -11.88
CA ARG A 411 35.24 -2.40 -10.44
C ARG A 411 36.55 -2.44 -9.67
N MET A 412 37.28 -3.54 -9.79
CA MET A 412 38.58 -3.71 -9.17
C MET A 412 39.56 -2.56 -9.52
N ARG A 413 39.57 -2.09 -10.77
CA ARG A 413 40.39 -0.92 -11.16
C ARG A 413 39.89 0.40 -10.60
N ALA A 414 38.58 0.56 -10.44
CA ALA A 414 37.99 1.73 -9.81
C ALA A 414 38.34 1.78 -8.32
N ASP A 415 38.32 0.64 -7.64
CA ASP A 415 38.73 0.51 -6.24
C ASP A 415 40.22 0.79 -6.06
N ASP A 416 41.07 0.22 -6.92
CA ASP A 416 42.53 0.52 -6.93
C ASP A 416 42.80 2.01 -7.16
N LEU A 417 42.03 2.65 -8.04
CA LEU A 417 42.13 4.09 -8.31
C LEU A 417 41.65 4.93 -7.11
N MET A 418 40.56 4.51 -6.45
CA MET A 418 40.03 5.15 -5.26
C MET A 418 41.04 5.09 -4.12
N ALA A 419 41.65 3.93 -3.88
CA ALA A 419 42.68 3.78 -2.86
C ALA A 419 43.92 4.67 -3.11
N ALA A 420 44.26 4.93 -4.37
CA ALA A 420 45.38 5.79 -4.73
C ALA A 420 45.07 7.29 -4.57
N VAL A 421 43.86 7.72 -4.94
CA VAL A 421 43.46 9.14 -4.99
C VAL A 421 42.79 9.60 -3.71
N PHE A 422 42.03 8.72 -3.07
CA PHE A 422 41.21 8.98 -1.90
C PHE A 422 41.40 7.86 -0.85
N PRO A 423 42.58 7.76 -0.24
CA PRO A 423 42.94 6.64 0.65
C PRO A 423 42.05 6.54 1.88
N ASP A 424 41.65 7.66 2.48
CA ASP A 424 40.76 7.67 3.65
C ASP A 424 39.39 7.03 3.34
N GLN A 425 38.90 7.10 2.09
CA GLN A 425 37.65 6.44 1.68
C GLN A 425 37.79 4.93 1.50
N ALA A 426 38.98 4.45 1.12
CA ALA A 426 39.29 3.02 0.96
C ALA A 426 39.77 2.37 2.27
N ALA A 427 39.99 3.17 3.33
CA ALA A 427 40.52 2.70 4.58
C ALA A 427 39.50 1.87 5.38
N CYS A 428 40.01 0.93 6.18
CA CYS A 428 39.18 0.20 7.15
C CYS A 428 38.56 1.20 8.16
N PRO A 429 37.25 1.10 8.48
CA PRO A 429 36.61 1.94 9.48
C PRO A 429 37.33 1.96 10.83
N GLU A 430 37.92 0.83 11.24
CA GLU A 430 38.68 0.72 12.49
C GLU A 430 39.96 1.58 12.53
N ASN A 431 40.52 1.92 11.37
CA ASN A 431 41.74 2.72 11.26
C ASN A 431 41.47 4.22 11.06
N LEU A 432 40.22 4.61 10.85
CA LEU A 432 39.82 5.99 10.67
C LEU A 432 39.51 6.62 12.03
N SER A 433 40.18 7.73 12.34
CA SER A 433 39.87 8.56 13.51
C SER A 433 39.20 9.85 13.06
N GLY A 434 37.88 9.94 13.26
CA GLY A 434 37.08 11.13 12.93
C GLY A 434 36.43 11.09 11.53
N GLU A 435 36.22 12.28 10.96
CA GLU A 435 35.58 12.45 9.64
C GLU A 435 36.55 12.15 8.50
N VAL A 436 36.01 11.64 7.38
CA VAL A 436 36.82 11.28 6.20
C VAL A 436 37.37 12.55 5.56
N ARG A 437 38.70 12.66 5.41
CA ARG A 437 39.34 13.84 4.81
C ARG A 437 39.27 13.77 3.30
N ILE A 438 38.61 14.76 2.71
CA ILE A 438 38.38 14.80 1.26
C ILE A 438 39.60 15.42 0.56
N PRO A 439 40.26 14.69 -0.36
CA PRO A 439 41.41 15.21 -1.09
C PRO A 439 41.00 16.23 -2.16
N ASP A 440 41.87 17.21 -2.41
CA ASP A 440 41.73 18.20 -3.49
C ASP A 440 42.09 17.59 -4.85
N HIS A 441 41.23 16.70 -5.37
CA HIS A 441 41.45 16.01 -6.64
C HIS A 441 40.23 16.17 -7.60
N PRO A 442 40.43 16.47 -8.90
CA PRO A 442 39.32 16.71 -9.84
C PRO A 442 38.27 15.60 -9.90
N LEU A 443 38.69 14.33 -9.96
CA LEU A 443 37.76 13.19 -9.97
C LEU A 443 36.94 13.04 -8.68
N VAL A 444 37.54 13.39 -7.53
CA VAL A 444 36.85 13.30 -6.24
C VAL A 444 35.81 14.42 -6.14
N LYS A 445 36.20 15.65 -6.49
CA LYS A 445 35.27 16.79 -6.60
C LYS A 445 34.10 16.51 -7.53
N GLU A 446 34.38 16.00 -8.73
CA GLU A 446 33.34 15.65 -9.70
C GLU A 446 32.40 14.58 -9.15
N THR A 447 32.93 13.55 -8.50
CA THR A 447 32.11 12.47 -7.91
C THR A 447 31.21 12.97 -6.80
N ILE A 448 31.75 13.77 -5.88
CA ILE A 448 30.96 14.40 -4.82
C ILE A 448 29.88 15.32 -5.41
N ALA A 449 30.24 16.18 -6.37
CA ALA A 449 29.30 17.07 -7.04
C ALA A 449 28.19 16.29 -7.76
N ASN A 450 28.54 15.21 -8.44
CA ASN A 450 27.59 14.35 -9.14
C ASN A 450 26.60 13.66 -8.18
N CYS A 451 27.08 13.20 -7.03
CA CYS A 451 26.21 12.66 -5.98
C CYS A 451 25.30 13.76 -5.36
N LEU A 452 25.85 14.93 -5.01
CA LEU A 452 25.12 16.00 -4.32
C LEU A 452 24.07 16.71 -5.19
N TYR A 453 24.38 16.92 -6.47
CA TYR A 453 23.59 17.78 -7.36
C TYR A 453 22.91 17.07 -8.52
N GLU A 454 23.28 15.83 -8.87
CA GLU A 454 22.56 15.06 -9.89
C GLU A 454 21.78 13.90 -9.28
N ALA A 455 22.44 13.00 -8.54
CA ALA A 455 21.76 11.87 -7.89
C ALA A 455 20.81 12.34 -6.77
N MET A 456 21.15 13.47 -6.14
CA MET A 456 20.39 14.18 -5.13
C MET A 456 20.19 15.64 -5.55
N ASP A 457 19.50 16.41 -4.71
CA ASP A 457 19.36 17.86 -4.88
C ASP A 457 19.67 18.59 -3.56
N LEU A 458 20.97 18.85 -3.35
CA LEU A 458 21.44 19.63 -2.20
C LEU A 458 20.89 21.07 -2.19
N ARG A 459 20.71 21.70 -3.36
CA ARG A 459 20.21 23.10 -3.42
C ARG A 459 18.75 23.16 -2.97
N GLY A 460 17.95 22.21 -3.43
CA GLY A 460 16.57 22.03 -2.99
C GLY A 460 16.51 21.76 -1.49
N LEU A 461 17.37 20.90 -0.95
CA LEU A 461 17.43 20.62 0.48
C LEU A 461 17.84 21.85 1.32
N GLN A 462 18.86 22.60 0.90
CA GLN A 462 19.29 23.82 1.60
C GLN A 462 18.17 24.86 1.61
N SER A 463 17.47 25.03 0.49
CA SER A 463 16.32 25.94 0.38
C SER A 463 15.18 25.50 1.31
N LEU A 464 14.89 24.19 1.34
CA LEU A 464 13.86 23.62 2.21
C LEU A 464 14.17 23.81 3.69
N LEU A 465 15.38 23.49 4.14
CA LEU A 465 15.78 23.66 5.53
C LEU A 465 15.78 25.14 5.94
N THR A 466 16.12 26.04 5.02
CA THR A 466 16.05 27.49 5.26
C THR A 466 14.59 27.92 5.47
N ALA A 467 13.69 27.48 4.59
CA ALA A 467 12.26 27.77 4.69
C ALA A 467 11.61 27.19 5.96
N ILE A 468 12.06 26.03 6.44
CA ILE A 468 11.65 25.47 7.74
C ILE A 468 12.15 26.36 8.88
N HIS A 469 13.42 26.78 8.84
CA HIS A 469 14.02 27.61 9.89
C HIS A 469 13.39 29.01 9.97
N GLU A 470 13.03 29.59 8.82
CA GLU A 470 12.37 30.89 8.71
C GLU A 470 10.85 30.82 9.00
N GLY A 471 10.30 29.62 9.15
CA GLY A 471 8.87 29.40 9.43
C GLY A 471 7.96 29.58 8.21
N GLU A 472 8.50 29.64 6.99
CA GLU A 472 7.73 29.66 5.74
C GLU A 472 7.05 28.30 5.46
N VAL A 473 7.70 27.21 5.90
CA VAL A 473 7.14 25.85 5.83
C VAL A 473 6.63 25.46 7.21
N GLN A 474 5.33 25.18 7.29
CA GLN A 474 4.70 24.70 8.52
C GLN A 474 5.14 23.26 8.81
N THR A 475 5.56 22.99 10.04
CA THR A 475 5.92 21.65 10.51
C THR A 475 4.88 21.16 11.52
N LEU A 476 4.50 19.89 11.42
CA LEU A 476 3.60 19.22 12.34
C LEU A 476 4.21 17.89 12.77
N ALA A 477 4.17 17.59 14.06
CA ALA A 477 4.57 16.30 14.62
C ALA A 477 3.33 15.61 15.21
N ILE A 478 3.07 14.37 14.81
CA ILE A 478 1.92 13.59 15.26
C ILE A 478 2.31 12.15 15.58
N ASP A 479 1.87 11.65 16.74
CA ASP A 479 1.93 10.24 17.09
C ASP A 479 0.59 9.57 16.75
N THR A 480 0.63 8.57 15.88
CA THR A 480 -0.53 7.79 15.43
C THR A 480 -0.46 6.36 15.97
N PRO A 481 -1.60 5.73 16.29
CA PRO A 481 -1.62 4.34 16.74
C PRO A 481 -1.34 3.34 15.62
N GLU A 482 -1.61 3.74 14.37
CA GLU A 482 -1.40 2.96 13.15
C GLU A 482 -0.97 3.90 12.00
N PRO A 483 -0.30 3.39 10.96
CA PRO A 483 0.14 4.21 9.84
C PRO A 483 -1.02 4.89 9.11
N SER A 484 -0.87 6.17 8.81
CA SER A 484 -1.83 6.95 8.03
C SER A 484 -1.95 6.46 6.59
N PRO A 485 -3.06 6.80 5.88
CA PRO A 485 -3.23 6.45 4.47
C PRO A 485 -2.06 6.87 3.56
N PHE A 486 -1.46 8.04 3.80
CA PHE A 486 -0.32 8.56 3.03
C PHE A 486 0.99 7.81 3.34
N SER A 487 1.10 7.17 4.51
CA SER A 487 2.29 6.39 4.90
C SER A 487 2.38 5.05 4.16
N HIS A 488 1.26 4.54 3.63
CA HIS A 488 1.22 3.21 3.02
C HIS A 488 2.14 3.02 1.82
N GLU A 489 2.27 4.02 0.93
CA GLU A 489 3.18 3.91 -0.21
C GLU A 489 4.65 4.04 0.25
N ILE A 490 4.91 4.91 1.24
CA ILE A 490 6.26 5.15 1.78
C ILE A 490 6.79 3.91 2.52
N LEU A 491 5.94 3.22 3.28
CA LEU A 491 6.31 1.98 3.99
C LEU A 491 6.55 0.80 3.04
N ASN A 492 5.81 0.75 1.92
CA ASN A 492 6.01 -0.23 0.86
C ASN A 492 6.97 0.28 -0.23
N ALA A 493 7.93 1.13 0.13
CA ALA A 493 8.88 1.69 -0.82
C ALA A 493 9.54 0.59 -1.68
N ASN A 494 9.74 0.92 -2.95
CA ASN A 494 10.46 0.06 -3.88
C ASN A 494 11.94 -0.09 -3.43
N PRO A 495 12.63 -1.18 -3.82
CA PRO A 495 14.02 -1.41 -3.41
C PRO A 495 14.98 -0.23 -3.64
N TYR A 496 14.92 0.42 -4.81
CA TYR A 496 15.76 1.59 -5.15
C TYR A 496 15.56 2.84 -4.27
N ALA A 497 14.49 2.87 -3.45
CA ALA A 497 14.20 3.98 -2.56
C ALA A 497 14.93 3.85 -1.22
N TYR A 498 15.47 2.67 -0.88
CA TYR A 498 16.23 2.48 0.34
C TYR A 498 17.56 3.23 0.30
N LEU A 499 17.98 3.70 1.47
CA LEU A 499 19.21 4.48 1.61
C LEU A 499 20.38 3.62 2.11
N ASP A 500 20.09 2.43 2.63
CA ASP A 500 21.00 1.48 3.28
C ASP A 500 20.96 0.10 2.61
N ASP A 501 21.96 -0.73 2.89
CA ASP A 501 22.16 -2.04 2.25
C ASP A 501 21.46 -3.21 2.95
N ALA A 502 20.51 -2.97 3.86
CA ALA A 502 19.83 -4.06 4.58
C ALA A 502 18.96 -4.93 3.63
N PRO A 503 18.97 -6.26 3.76
CA PRO A 503 18.07 -7.15 3.02
C PRO A 503 16.59 -6.80 3.26
N LEU A 504 15.75 -6.85 2.22
CA LEU A 504 14.33 -6.47 2.30
C LEU A 504 13.53 -7.31 3.32
N GLU A 505 13.88 -8.58 3.52
CA GLU A 505 13.24 -9.49 4.50
C GLU A 505 13.46 -9.03 5.95
N GLU A 506 14.60 -8.40 6.23
CA GLU A 506 14.99 -7.94 7.56
C GLU A 506 14.50 -6.50 7.84
N ARG A 507 13.74 -5.90 6.90
CA ARG A 507 13.26 -4.52 7.02
C ARG A 507 12.00 -4.42 7.85
N ARG A 508 12.12 -3.71 8.97
CA ARG A 508 11.02 -3.47 9.90
C ARG A 508 9.86 -2.69 9.27
N ALA A 509 10.16 -1.73 8.40
CA ALA A 509 9.14 -0.92 7.72
C ALA A 509 8.15 -1.76 6.89
N ARG A 510 8.61 -2.86 6.26
CA ARG A 510 7.74 -3.77 5.48
C ARG A 510 6.96 -4.77 6.33
N MET A 511 7.40 -5.00 7.56
CA MET A 511 6.68 -5.84 8.53
C MET A 511 5.46 -5.12 9.12
N VAL A 512 5.30 -3.82 8.86
CA VAL A 512 4.12 -3.06 9.30
C VAL A 512 2.89 -3.57 8.52
N GLN A 513 2.03 -4.33 9.19
CA GLN A 513 0.77 -4.77 8.60
C GLN A 513 -0.19 -3.59 8.42
N MET A 514 -0.65 -3.38 7.19
CA MET A 514 -1.58 -2.30 6.85
C MET A 514 -3.03 -2.76 7.00
N ARG A 515 -3.82 -2.02 7.79
CA ARG A 515 -5.27 -2.08 7.70
C ARG A 515 -5.73 -1.36 6.43
N ARG A 516 -6.51 -2.05 5.60
CA ARG A 516 -7.02 -1.48 4.34
C ARG A 516 -8.31 -0.67 4.53
N THR A 517 -8.95 -0.75 5.70
CA THR A 517 -10.20 -0.04 6.02
C THR A 517 -10.08 0.64 7.39
N LEU A 518 -10.19 1.97 7.40
CA LEU A 518 -10.39 2.77 8.62
C LEU A 518 -11.88 2.70 8.97
N PRO A 519 -12.28 2.33 10.21
CA PRO A 519 -13.66 2.50 10.63
C PRO A 519 -14.05 3.98 10.58
N ALA A 520 -15.26 4.31 10.14
CA ALA A 520 -15.76 5.69 10.10
C ALA A 520 -15.81 6.35 11.49
N ASP A 521 -15.92 5.54 12.55
CA ASP A 521 -15.94 6.00 13.94
C ASP A 521 -14.57 6.52 14.46
N TYR A 522 -13.49 6.37 13.68
CA TYR A 522 -12.15 6.87 14.04
C TYR A 522 -11.90 8.33 13.67
N ALA A 523 -12.79 8.96 12.88
CA ALA A 523 -12.62 10.35 12.45
C ALA A 523 -12.66 11.35 13.63
N ASP A 524 -13.23 10.97 14.78
CA ASP A 524 -13.40 11.84 15.95
C ASP A 524 -12.37 11.59 17.09
N GLY A 525 -11.32 10.79 16.89
CA GLY A 525 -10.38 10.48 17.99
C GLY A 525 -9.09 9.73 17.64
N ALA A 526 -8.43 10.09 16.53
CA ALA A 526 -7.32 9.36 15.90
C ALA A 526 -6.05 9.05 16.73
N SER A 527 -5.98 9.43 18.02
CA SER A 527 -4.83 9.12 18.91
C SER A 527 -5.20 8.34 20.18
N ALA A 528 -6.47 7.98 20.39
CA ALA A 528 -6.90 7.34 21.63
C ALA A 528 -6.55 5.84 21.68
N LEU A 529 -5.87 5.41 22.74
CA LEU A 529 -5.69 3.99 23.05
C LEU A 529 -6.97 3.41 23.68
N ASP A 530 -7.19 2.09 23.54
CA ASP A 530 -8.35 1.42 24.18
C ASP A 530 -8.26 1.58 25.71
N PRO A 531 -9.24 2.25 26.36
CA PRO A 531 -9.24 2.43 27.81
C PRO A 531 -9.16 1.12 28.59
N GLU A 532 -9.75 0.03 28.06
CA GLU A 532 -9.68 -1.28 28.70
C GLU A 532 -8.29 -1.92 28.56
N ALA A 533 -7.60 -1.71 27.44
CA ALA A 533 -6.21 -2.16 27.27
C ALA A 533 -5.27 -1.39 28.22
N ILE A 534 -5.50 -0.08 28.40
CA ILE A 534 -4.76 0.73 29.38
C ILE A 534 -4.99 0.18 30.79
N ALA A 535 -6.25 -0.04 31.18
CA ALA A 535 -6.59 -0.54 32.51
C ALA A 535 -5.98 -1.93 32.78
N LEU A 536 -6.06 -2.84 31.81
CA LEU A 536 -5.48 -4.19 31.92
C LEU A 536 -3.97 -4.13 32.13
N VAL A 537 -3.23 -3.44 31.25
CA VAL A 537 -1.76 -3.36 31.36
C VAL A 537 -1.35 -2.65 32.64
N SER A 538 -2.05 -1.59 33.04
CA SER A 538 -1.76 -0.88 34.29
C SER A 538 -1.96 -1.80 35.50
N SER A 539 -3.02 -2.63 35.51
CA SER A 539 -3.30 -3.55 36.61
C SER A 539 -2.29 -4.70 36.70
N GLU A 540 -1.79 -5.19 35.57
CA GLU A 540 -0.81 -6.28 35.53
C GLU A 540 0.63 -5.79 35.77
N ALA A 541 0.92 -4.53 35.44
CA ALA A 541 2.22 -3.90 35.71
C ALA A 541 2.36 -3.50 37.19
N TRP A 542 1.23 -3.24 37.87
CA TRP A 542 1.24 -2.91 39.29
C TRP A 542 1.73 -4.12 40.11
N PRO A 543 2.74 -3.96 40.98
CA PRO A 543 3.31 -5.08 41.72
C PRO A 543 2.27 -5.70 42.67
N PRO A 544 2.16 -7.03 42.73
CA PRO A 544 1.34 -7.69 43.74
C PRO A 544 1.95 -7.46 45.12
N MET A 545 1.11 -7.35 46.16
CA MET A 545 1.53 -7.13 47.55
C MET A 545 0.80 -8.12 48.47
N ARG A 546 0.94 -9.42 48.20
CA ARG A 546 0.15 -10.48 48.86
C ARG A 546 0.76 -10.95 50.18
N ASP A 547 2.03 -10.68 50.40
CA ASP A 547 2.77 -10.95 51.63
C ASP A 547 3.81 -9.85 51.91
N ALA A 548 4.59 -10.02 52.98
CA ALA A 548 5.60 -9.05 53.39
C ALA A 548 6.79 -8.96 52.42
N ASP A 549 7.18 -10.03 51.75
CA ASP A 549 8.30 -10.00 50.81
C ASP A 549 7.89 -9.32 49.50
N GLU A 550 6.69 -9.60 48.97
CA GLU A 550 6.15 -8.92 47.80
C GLU A 550 5.93 -7.41 48.05
N LEU A 551 5.47 -7.03 49.25
CA LEU A 551 5.39 -5.61 49.63
C LEU A 551 6.78 -4.96 49.69
N HIS A 552 7.79 -5.68 50.17
CA HIS A 552 9.17 -5.18 50.21
C HIS A 552 9.76 -4.98 48.81
N GLU A 553 9.51 -5.92 47.89
CA GLU A 553 9.89 -5.80 46.48
C GLU A 553 9.20 -4.59 45.83
N ALA A 554 7.90 -4.42 46.04
CA ALA A 554 7.16 -3.27 45.53
C ALA A 554 7.71 -1.92 46.04
N LEU A 555 8.12 -1.84 47.31
CA LEU A 555 8.77 -0.66 47.88
C LEU A 555 10.19 -0.43 47.33
N CYS A 556 10.91 -1.51 46.98
CA CYS A 556 12.20 -1.43 46.31
C CYS A 556 12.08 -0.91 44.86
N ASP A 557 11.00 -1.29 44.16
CA ASP A 557 10.74 -0.88 42.77
C ASP A 557 10.20 0.55 42.71
N LEU A 558 9.09 0.85 43.40
CA LEU A 558 8.46 2.17 43.40
C LEU A 558 9.29 3.23 44.16
N THR A 559 10.21 2.80 45.01
CA THR A 559 11.07 3.61 45.89
C THR A 559 10.33 4.38 47.00
N LEU A 560 9.22 5.01 46.67
CA LEU A 560 8.37 5.78 47.57
C LEU A 560 6.90 5.56 47.18
N MET A 561 6.09 5.10 48.12
CA MET A 561 4.67 4.82 47.90
C MET A 561 3.80 5.52 48.96
N PRO A 562 2.65 6.13 48.62
CA PRO A 562 1.72 6.66 49.62
C PRO A 562 1.33 5.60 50.66
N ALA A 563 1.31 5.98 51.93
CA ALA A 563 0.96 5.05 53.01
C ALA A 563 -0.50 4.57 52.87
N THR A 564 -0.70 3.26 52.97
CA THR A 564 -2.03 2.64 52.94
C THR A 564 -2.25 1.80 54.21
N THR A 565 -3.25 0.93 54.26
CA THR A 565 -3.44 0.00 55.40
C THR A 565 -2.99 -1.40 55.01
N SER A 566 -1.90 -1.88 55.60
CA SER A 566 -1.38 -3.25 55.41
C SER A 566 -0.76 -3.81 56.69
N ALA A 567 -1.14 -5.04 57.07
CA ALA A 567 -0.53 -5.74 58.20
C ALA A 567 0.94 -6.12 57.92
N PHE A 568 1.28 -6.36 56.65
CA PHE A 568 2.63 -6.73 56.20
C PHE A 568 3.64 -5.60 56.38
N PHE A 569 3.21 -4.34 56.28
CA PHE A 569 4.09 -3.20 56.50
C PHE A 569 4.61 -3.15 57.95
N SER A 570 3.76 -3.48 58.93
CA SER A 570 4.17 -3.52 60.34
C SER A 570 5.22 -4.60 60.59
N GLU A 571 5.12 -5.73 59.90
CA GLU A 571 6.12 -6.80 59.92
C GLU A 571 7.47 -6.33 59.34
N LEU A 572 7.45 -5.64 58.20
CA LEU A 572 8.67 -5.08 57.59
C LEU A 572 9.35 -4.02 58.47
N VAL A 573 8.57 -3.15 59.11
CA VAL A 573 9.10 -2.16 60.06
C VAL A 573 9.73 -2.86 61.28
N ALA A 574 9.08 -3.89 61.81
CA ALA A 574 9.63 -4.69 62.92
C ALA A 574 10.94 -5.40 62.53
N ALA A 575 11.04 -5.87 61.29
CA ALA A 575 12.24 -6.47 60.71
C ALA A 575 13.31 -5.44 60.27
N ARG A 576 13.06 -4.12 60.45
CA ARG A 576 13.90 -3.00 59.99
C ARG A 576 14.15 -2.97 58.47
N ARG A 577 13.22 -3.50 57.68
CA ARG A 577 13.27 -3.55 56.22
C ARG A 577 12.54 -2.38 55.55
N ALA A 578 11.64 -1.69 56.27
CA ALA A 578 10.92 -0.52 55.75
C ALA A 578 10.74 0.55 56.84
N ALA A 579 10.48 1.79 56.42
CA ALA A 579 10.13 2.91 57.30
C ALA A 579 9.00 3.76 56.72
N THR A 580 8.29 4.45 57.61
CA THR A 580 7.35 5.51 57.25
C THR A 580 8.13 6.81 57.04
N VAL A 581 7.94 7.43 55.90
CA VAL A 581 8.54 8.71 55.52
C VAL A 581 7.45 9.77 55.49
N THR A 582 7.56 10.81 56.31
CA THR A 582 6.60 11.93 56.32
C THR A 582 7.17 13.11 55.54
N ILE A 583 6.48 13.51 54.46
CA ILE A 583 6.87 14.60 53.56
C ILE A 583 5.68 15.57 53.47
N ALA A 584 5.90 16.84 53.80
CA ALA A 584 4.88 17.89 53.74
C ALA A 584 3.54 17.55 54.45
N GLY A 585 3.59 16.75 55.51
CA GLY A 585 2.40 16.29 56.26
C GLY A 585 1.70 15.06 55.70
N CYS A 586 2.19 14.49 54.60
CA CYS A 586 1.73 13.23 54.01
C CYS A 586 2.64 12.08 54.42
N ALA A 587 2.07 10.91 54.69
CA ALA A 587 2.81 9.70 55.06
C ALA A 587 3.05 8.81 53.83
N PHE A 588 4.28 8.32 53.69
CA PHE A 588 4.75 7.45 52.64
C PHE A 588 5.47 6.24 53.24
N TRP A 589 5.60 5.17 52.46
CA TRP A 589 6.37 3.97 52.79
C TRP A 589 7.57 3.88 51.85
N ALA A 590 8.73 3.53 52.42
CA ALA A 590 9.96 3.28 51.66
C ALA A 590 10.71 2.08 52.25
N ALA A 591 11.36 1.30 51.38
CA ALA A 591 12.26 0.22 51.78
C ALA A 591 13.58 0.80 52.32
N ALA A 592 14.21 0.13 53.29
CA ALA A 592 15.47 0.56 53.90
C ALA A 592 16.56 0.80 52.85
N GLU A 593 16.59 -0.01 51.80
CA GLU A 593 17.51 0.04 50.65
C GLU A 593 17.40 1.32 49.83
N ARG A 594 16.27 2.02 49.91
CA ARG A 594 15.97 3.22 49.11
C ARG A 594 15.94 4.50 49.95
N ILE A 595 16.13 4.41 51.26
CA ILE A 595 16.00 5.55 52.20
C ILE A 595 16.94 6.71 51.86
N ASP A 596 18.18 6.41 51.48
CA ASP A 596 19.16 7.48 51.20
C ASP A 596 18.86 8.19 49.86
N LEU A 597 18.22 7.51 48.91
CA LEU A 597 17.68 8.10 47.69
C LEU A 597 16.52 9.05 48.02
N VAL A 598 15.58 8.62 48.87
CA VAL A 598 14.45 9.44 49.33
C VAL A 598 14.95 10.68 50.10
N ARG A 599 15.94 10.54 50.97
CA ARG A 599 16.56 11.67 51.70
C ARG A 599 17.19 12.71 50.77
N ARG A 600 17.77 12.27 49.66
CA ARG A 600 18.40 13.19 48.70
C ARG A 600 17.37 14.06 47.99
N VAL A 601 16.21 13.48 47.65
CA VAL A 601 15.10 14.19 47.02
C VAL A 601 14.32 15.03 48.04
N TYR A 602 14.17 14.53 49.27
CA TYR A 602 13.43 15.17 50.36
C TYR A 602 14.29 15.35 51.63
N PRO A 603 15.19 16.36 51.68
CA PRO A 603 16.03 16.61 52.85
C PRO A 603 15.25 16.86 54.16
N GLN A 604 14.02 17.36 54.04
CA GLN A 604 13.10 17.67 55.13
C GLN A 604 12.22 16.49 55.59
N ALA A 605 12.38 15.31 54.98
CA ALA A 605 11.55 14.15 55.29
C ALA A 605 11.86 13.59 56.68
N VAL A 606 10.82 13.28 57.46
CA VAL A 606 10.94 12.60 58.76
C VAL A 606 10.78 11.10 58.55
N ILE A 607 11.75 10.30 59.00
CA ILE A 607 11.80 8.84 58.76
C ILE A 607 11.66 8.10 60.07
N GLU A 608 10.62 7.29 60.20
CA GLU A 608 10.29 6.53 61.41
C GLU A 608 10.10 5.03 61.12
N PRO A 609 10.88 4.14 61.76
CA PRO A 609 12.01 4.42 62.67
C PRO A 609 13.22 4.99 61.90
N PRO A 610 14.11 5.76 62.57
CA PRO A 610 15.34 6.25 61.93
C PRO A 610 16.19 5.09 61.41
N MET A 611 16.46 5.08 60.09
CA MET A 611 17.28 4.06 59.43
C MET A 611 18.17 4.66 58.34
N ALA A 612 19.16 3.91 57.87
CA ALA A 612 20.05 4.26 56.76
C ALA A 612 20.09 3.08 55.77
N ALA A 613 20.50 3.33 54.52
CA ALA A 613 20.60 2.24 53.57
C ALA A 613 21.70 1.25 53.99
N PRO A 614 21.50 -0.07 53.80
CA PRO A 614 22.52 -1.08 54.00
C PRO A 614 23.82 -0.82 53.22
N GLU A 615 24.97 -1.23 53.77
CA GLU A 615 26.27 -1.12 53.09
C GLU A 615 26.32 -2.02 51.83
N GLY A 616 26.89 -1.52 50.73
CA GLY A 616 27.08 -2.28 49.48
C GLY A 616 25.95 -2.17 48.44
N ILE A 617 24.97 -1.29 48.65
CA ILE A 617 23.91 -0.98 47.67
C ILE A 617 24.46 -0.13 46.52
N ARG A 618 23.74 -0.12 45.38
CA ARG A 618 24.06 0.71 44.21
C ARG A 618 24.41 2.16 44.61
N PRO A 619 25.40 2.78 43.95
CA PRO A 619 25.73 4.18 44.19
C PRO A 619 24.52 5.07 43.88
N ILE A 620 24.25 6.01 44.79
CA ILE A 620 23.16 6.99 44.65
C ILE A 620 23.61 8.07 43.66
N PRO A 621 22.75 8.49 42.71
CA PRO A 621 23.08 9.60 41.83
C PRO A 621 23.48 10.87 42.60
N GLU A 622 24.43 11.63 42.06
CA GLU A 622 25.01 12.79 42.77
C GLU A 622 24.03 13.98 42.86
N SER A 623 23.11 14.09 41.92
CA SER A 623 22.17 15.20 41.76
C SER A 623 20.75 14.83 42.25
N PRO A 624 20.01 15.74 42.92
CA PRO A 624 18.61 15.53 43.30
C PRO A 624 17.69 15.16 42.11
N GLU A 625 17.96 15.71 40.92
CA GLU A 625 17.20 15.49 39.69
C GLU A 625 17.32 14.04 39.21
N ALA A 626 18.54 13.51 39.15
CA ALA A 626 18.77 12.10 38.83
C ALA A 626 18.21 11.15 39.89
N CYS A 627 18.18 11.55 41.17
CA CYS A 627 17.50 10.77 42.21
C CYS A 627 15.97 10.77 42.00
N ALA A 628 15.38 11.91 41.65
CA ALA A 628 13.96 12.00 41.31
C ALA A 628 13.63 11.16 40.05
N ALA A 629 14.52 11.13 39.05
CA ALA A 629 14.39 10.28 37.88
C ALA A 629 14.33 8.79 38.24
N GLU A 630 15.13 8.31 39.19
CA GLU A 630 15.04 6.92 39.68
C GLU A 630 13.69 6.62 40.37
N ILE A 631 13.14 7.56 41.15
CA ILE A 631 11.80 7.39 41.76
C ILE A 631 10.74 7.29 40.65
N LEU A 632 10.75 8.25 39.72
CA LEU A 632 9.76 8.28 38.65
C LEU A 632 9.88 7.06 37.72
N ARG A 633 11.10 6.55 37.48
CA ARG A 633 11.33 5.33 36.69
C ARG A 633 10.57 4.14 37.27
N GLY A 634 10.68 3.90 38.57
CA GLY A 634 9.94 2.84 39.26
C GLY A 634 8.43 2.99 39.10
N TRP A 635 7.92 4.22 39.25
CA TRP A 635 6.50 4.50 39.04
C TRP A 635 6.03 4.23 37.60
N PHE A 636 6.79 4.63 36.59
CA PHE A 636 6.45 4.38 35.19
C PHE A 636 6.58 2.90 34.80
N GLU A 637 7.52 2.14 35.37
CA GLU A 637 7.65 0.71 35.12
C GLU A 637 6.45 -0.10 35.63
N CYS A 638 5.74 0.43 36.64
CA CYS A 638 4.61 -0.21 37.31
C CYS A 638 3.24 0.42 36.99
N SER A 639 3.18 1.53 36.24
CA SER A 639 1.94 2.29 36.01
C SER A 639 1.66 2.52 34.53
N GLY A 640 0.38 2.73 34.19
CA GLY A 640 -0.03 3.20 32.87
C GLY A 640 0.34 4.67 32.59
N PRO A 641 -0.34 5.33 31.64
CA PRO A 641 -0.17 6.76 31.40
C PRO A 641 -0.41 7.61 32.67
N LEU A 642 0.58 8.41 33.07
CA LEU A 642 0.53 9.32 34.23
C LEU A 642 0.79 10.76 33.80
N ARG A 643 0.34 11.70 34.63
CA ARG A 643 0.53 13.14 34.42
C ARG A 643 1.59 13.68 35.35
N ALA A 644 2.33 14.69 34.89
CA ALA A 644 3.32 15.37 35.73
C ALA A 644 2.67 16.03 36.96
N SER A 645 1.49 16.64 36.81
CA SER A 645 0.69 17.19 37.92
C SER A 645 0.29 16.11 38.93
N GLY A 646 -0.26 14.99 38.44
CA GLY A 646 -0.65 13.85 39.28
C GLY A 646 0.52 13.21 40.03
N LEU A 647 1.71 13.13 39.43
CA LEU A 647 2.93 12.65 40.09
C LEU A 647 3.45 13.61 41.16
N ALA A 648 3.46 14.92 40.86
CA ALA A 648 3.85 15.94 41.83
C ALA A 648 2.97 15.88 43.10
N ASP A 649 1.65 15.78 42.91
CA ASP A 649 0.68 15.68 44.01
C ASP A 649 0.82 14.34 44.75
N SER A 650 0.91 13.22 44.02
CA SER A 650 0.95 11.88 44.62
C SER A 650 2.23 11.59 45.38
N LEU A 651 3.35 12.21 45.01
CA LEU A 651 4.65 12.02 45.67
C LEU A 651 5.06 13.19 46.58
N ALA A 652 4.23 14.23 46.71
CA ALA A 652 4.59 15.49 47.37
C ALA A 652 5.91 16.09 46.84
N MET A 653 6.15 15.93 45.53
CA MET A 653 7.37 16.37 44.84
C MET A 653 7.17 17.76 44.19
N PRO A 654 8.15 18.68 44.27
CA PRO A 654 8.08 19.94 43.53
C PRO A 654 7.93 19.72 42.03
N ARG A 655 7.01 20.46 41.38
CA ARG A 655 6.71 20.30 39.95
C ARG A 655 7.94 20.47 39.05
N GLU A 656 8.80 21.44 39.37
CA GLU A 656 10.04 21.69 38.62
C GLU A 656 10.97 20.48 38.62
N LEU A 657 11.06 19.78 39.76
CA LEU A 657 11.90 18.59 39.91
C LEU A 657 11.31 17.38 39.14
N VAL A 658 9.97 17.25 39.14
CA VAL A 658 9.27 16.25 38.31
C VAL A 658 9.53 16.49 36.83
N ASP A 659 9.40 17.74 36.36
CA ASP A 659 9.62 18.07 34.94
C ASP A 659 11.09 17.82 34.53
N GLN A 660 12.06 18.13 35.39
CA GLN A 660 13.49 17.84 35.14
C GLN A 660 13.77 16.32 35.07
N ALA A 661 13.20 15.55 36.00
CA ALA A 661 13.31 14.10 36.02
C ALA A 661 12.66 13.44 34.79
N LEU A 662 11.48 13.92 34.37
CA LEU A 662 10.81 13.47 33.15
C LEU A 662 11.64 13.77 31.90
N ALA A 663 12.21 14.97 31.80
CA ALA A 663 13.10 15.33 30.68
C ALA A 663 14.33 14.41 30.60
N GLN A 664 14.90 14.04 31.75
CA GLN A 664 16.01 13.08 31.81
C GLN A 664 15.56 11.68 31.34
N LEU A 665 14.45 11.15 31.86
CA LEU A 665 13.94 9.82 31.47
C LEU A 665 13.51 9.75 30.00
N GLU A 666 13.02 10.85 29.44
CA GLU A 666 12.71 10.98 28.02
C GLU A 666 13.99 10.93 27.17
N ALA A 667 15.04 11.66 27.57
CA ALA A 667 16.34 11.64 26.91
C ALA A 667 17.03 10.27 27.00
N GLU A 668 16.82 9.53 28.10
CA GLU A 668 17.30 8.16 28.29
C GLU A 668 16.52 7.11 27.47
N GLY A 669 15.37 7.47 26.88
CA GLY A 669 14.60 6.57 26.03
C GLY A 669 13.52 5.75 26.72
N GLN A 670 13.30 5.95 28.02
CA GLN A 670 12.48 5.04 28.84
C GLN A 670 10.98 5.37 28.80
N ILE A 671 10.65 6.65 28.73
CA ILE A 671 9.27 7.15 28.71
C ILE A 671 8.98 7.92 27.41
N LEU A 672 7.70 7.97 27.07
CA LEU A 672 7.17 8.73 25.93
C LEU A 672 6.10 9.70 26.42
N ARG A 673 6.15 10.93 25.91
CA ARG A 673 5.11 11.95 26.09
C ARG A 673 4.04 11.84 25.00
N GLY A 674 2.78 12.03 25.33
CA GLY A 674 1.67 12.01 24.38
C GLY A 674 0.30 12.18 25.02
N ASN A 675 -0.76 12.14 24.20
CA ASN A 675 -2.16 12.17 24.67
C ASN A 675 -2.77 10.77 24.51
N PHE A 676 -2.64 9.92 25.54
CA PHE A 676 -3.02 8.50 25.44
C PHE A 676 -4.47 8.24 25.84
N THR A 677 -5.03 9.03 26.76
CA THR A 677 -6.41 8.89 27.28
C THR A 677 -7.41 9.93 26.73
N SER A 678 -7.09 10.63 25.62
CA SER A 678 -7.94 11.67 25.00
C SER A 678 -8.27 12.88 25.89
N ARG A 679 -7.35 13.24 26.80
CA ARG A 679 -7.48 14.41 27.67
C ARG A 679 -6.56 15.57 27.21
N PRO A 680 -6.84 16.83 27.55
CA PRO A 680 -6.09 17.98 27.03
C PRO A 680 -4.70 18.20 27.66
N GLU A 681 -4.34 17.47 28.72
CA GLU A 681 -3.06 17.57 29.40
C GLU A 681 -2.15 16.43 28.94
N LEU A 682 -0.87 16.74 28.67
CA LEU A 682 0.13 15.76 28.25
C LEU A 682 0.35 14.67 29.30
N GLU A 683 0.42 13.44 28.83
CA GLU A 683 0.65 12.24 29.63
C GLU A 683 1.99 11.61 29.27
N TRP A 684 2.54 10.87 30.22
CA TRP A 684 3.80 10.16 30.12
C TRP A 684 3.55 8.68 30.35
N CYS A 685 4.16 7.81 29.57
CA CYS A 685 4.01 6.37 29.76
C CYS A 685 5.34 5.66 29.48
N HIS A 686 5.62 4.61 30.25
CA HIS A 686 6.77 3.76 29.99
C HIS A 686 6.64 3.07 28.63
N ARG A 687 7.69 3.13 27.82
CA ARG A 687 7.66 2.63 26.43
C ARG A 687 7.21 1.18 26.33
N ARG A 688 7.75 0.28 27.17
CA ARG A 688 7.39 -1.14 27.18
C ARG A 688 5.90 -1.38 27.45
N LEU A 689 5.33 -0.62 28.39
CA LEU A 689 3.92 -0.72 28.75
C LEU A 689 3.05 -0.12 27.64
N LEU A 690 3.45 1.04 27.10
CA LEU A 690 2.77 1.67 25.99
C LEU A 690 2.73 0.76 24.74
N ALA A 691 3.84 0.15 24.35
CA ALA A 691 3.89 -0.82 23.26
C ALA A 691 3.02 -2.06 23.53
N ARG A 692 2.89 -2.47 24.79
CA ARG A 692 1.98 -3.56 25.20
C ARG A 692 0.51 -3.13 25.10
N ILE A 693 0.17 -1.91 25.53
CA ILE A 693 -1.18 -1.33 25.40
C ILE A 693 -1.56 -1.21 23.93
N HIS A 694 -0.67 -0.70 23.07
CA HIS A 694 -0.87 -0.67 21.63
C HIS A 694 -1.09 -2.08 21.05
N ARG A 695 -0.24 -3.05 21.38
CA ARG A 695 -0.40 -4.44 20.92
C ARG A 695 -1.71 -5.07 21.37
N LEU A 696 -2.16 -4.81 22.59
CA LEU A 696 -3.45 -5.31 23.08
C LEU A 696 -4.63 -4.60 22.42
N THR A 697 -4.54 -3.29 22.22
CA THR A 697 -5.52 -2.50 21.46
C THR A 697 -5.66 -3.07 20.05
N ILE A 698 -4.55 -3.24 19.33
CA ILE A 698 -4.52 -3.84 17.99
C ILE A 698 -4.96 -5.31 18.02
N GLY A 699 -4.49 -6.08 19.00
CA GLY A 699 -4.79 -7.50 19.14
C GLY A 699 -6.26 -7.79 19.42
N ARG A 700 -6.91 -6.95 20.23
CA ARG A 700 -8.36 -7.00 20.47
C ARG A 700 -9.13 -6.71 19.19
N LEU A 701 -8.75 -5.63 18.51
CA LEU A 701 -9.27 -5.26 17.21
C LEU A 701 -9.03 -6.34 16.13
N ARG A 702 -8.00 -7.20 16.28
CA ARG A 702 -7.74 -8.37 15.43
C ARG A 702 -8.57 -9.59 15.81
N ARG A 703 -8.72 -9.91 17.10
CA ARG A 703 -9.52 -11.05 17.58
C ARG A 703 -10.99 -10.93 17.18
N GLU A 704 -11.49 -9.70 17.04
CA GLU A 704 -12.83 -9.45 16.51
C GLU A 704 -13.00 -9.88 15.04
N ILE A 705 -11.89 -10.06 14.29
CA ILE A 705 -11.82 -10.21 12.83
C ILE A 705 -10.84 -11.35 12.44
N GLU A 706 -10.73 -12.42 13.23
CA GLU A 706 -9.89 -13.55 12.81
C GLU A 706 -10.60 -14.37 11.73
N PRO A 707 -9.98 -14.56 10.55
CA PRO A 707 -10.65 -15.17 9.41
C PRO A 707 -10.90 -16.67 9.63
N VAL A 708 -12.05 -17.16 9.16
CA VAL A 708 -12.37 -18.59 9.13
C VAL A 708 -11.82 -19.25 7.86
N SER A 709 -11.62 -20.56 7.96
CA SER A 709 -11.21 -21.42 6.85
C SER A 709 -12.34 -21.60 5.84
N THR A 710 -11.99 -22.04 4.62
CA THR A 710 -12.96 -22.36 3.57
C THR A 710 -13.96 -23.44 4.00
N ALA A 711 -13.53 -24.43 4.79
CA ALA A 711 -14.39 -25.52 5.24
C ALA A 711 -15.45 -25.06 6.26
N GLU A 712 -15.07 -24.14 7.15
CA GLU A 712 -16.00 -23.50 8.10
C GLU A 712 -16.98 -22.59 7.36
N PHE A 713 -16.52 -21.87 6.33
CA PHE A 713 -17.39 -21.05 5.50
C PHE A 713 -18.45 -21.86 4.73
N PHE A 714 -18.12 -23.06 4.25
CA PHE A 714 -19.13 -23.94 3.63
C PHE A 714 -20.14 -24.48 4.64
N ALA A 715 -19.71 -24.81 5.86
CA ALA A 715 -20.64 -25.17 6.93
C ALA A 715 -21.59 -24.01 7.24
N PHE A 716 -21.05 -22.78 7.30
CA PHE A 716 -21.83 -21.55 7.42
C PHE A 716 -22.83 -21.38 6.29
N LEU A 717 -22.38 -21.45 5.03
CA LEU A 717 -23.28 -21.28 3.89
C LEU A 717 -24.39 -22.32 3.88
N ASN A 718 -24.11 -23.59 4.17
CA ASN A 718 -25.13 -24.64 4.23
C ASN A 718 -26.21 -24.34 5.27
N ARG A 719 -25.83 -23.79 6.42
CA ARG A 719 -26.77 -23.41 7.47
C ARG A 719 -27.51 -22.11 7.15
N TRP A 720 -26.79 -21.11 6.65
CA TRP A 720 -27.33 -19.81 6.22
C TRP A 720 -28.34 -19.95 5.08
N GLN A 721 -28.13 -20.93 4.20
CA GLN A 721 -28.98 -21.26 3.05
C GLN A 721 -30.05 -22.32 3.37
N HIS A 722 -30.23 -22.69 4.64
CA HIS A 722 -31.24 -23.66 5.08
C HIS A 722 -31.09 -25.08 4.47
N LEU A 723 -29.88 -25.47 4.08
CA LEU A 723 -29.58 -26.80 3.51
C LEU A 723 -29.26 -27.84 4.59
N THR A 724 -28.85 -27.42 5.77
CA THR A 724 -28.55 -28.31 6.89
C THR A 724 -29.85 -28.86 7.50
N PRO A 725 -29.96 -30.18 7.76
CA PRO A 725 -31.12 -30.74 8.45
C PRO A 725 -31.41 -30.01 9.77
N GLY A 726 -32.67 -29.64 10.00
CA GLY A 726 -33.09 -28.85 11.17
C GLY A 726 -33.04 -27.33 10.98
N SER A 727 -32.37 -26.82 9.93
CA SER A 727 -32.42 -25.39 9.55
C SER A 727 -33.50 -25.06 8.51
N GLN A 728 -34.13 -26.08 7.92
CA GLN A 728 -35.15 -25.94 6.86
C GLN A 728 -36.40 -25.18 7.33
N LEU A 729 -36.91 -24.31 6.47
CA LEU A 729 -38.13 -23.55 6.72
C LEU A 729 -39.38 -24.39 6.40
N HIS A 730 -40.57 -23.90 6.77
CA HIS A 730 -41.82 -24.66 6.64
C HIS A 730 -42.93 -23.82 6.00
N GLY A 731 -43.80 -24.48 5.23
CA GLY A 731 -45.02 -23.88 4.68
C GLY A 731 -44.79 -22.79 3.63
N VAL A 732 -45.85 -22.01 3.41
CA VAL A 732 -45.90 -20.91 2.43
C VAL A 732 -44.98 -19.76 2.85
N ASP A 733 -45.03 -19.36 4.12
CA ASP A 733 -44.17 -18.28 4.66
C ASP A 733 -42.68 -18.64 4.56
N GLY A 734 -42.33 -19.90 4.85
CA GLY A 734 -40.97 -20.40 4.65
C GLY A 734 -40.54 -20.35 3.19
N THR A 735 -41.43 -20.69 2.27
CA THR A 735 -41.18 -20.60 0.82
C THR A 735 -40.93 -19.15 0.39
N LEU A 736 -41.74 -18.21 0.87
CA LEU A 736 -41.57 -16.78 0.61
C LEU A 736 -40.22 -16.26 1.13
N GLN A 737 -39.80 -16.69 2.33
CA GLN A 737 -38.51 -16.29 2.89
C GLN A 737 -37.31 -16.81 2.08
N ILE A 738 -37.38 -18.05 1.57
CA ILE A 738 -36.36 -18.58 0.67
C ILE A 738 -36.32 -17.80 -0.65
N ILE A 739 -37.48 -17.40 -1.19
CA ILE A 739 -37.56 -16.56 -2.40
C ILE A 739 -36.93 -15.19 -2.12
N LYS A 740 -37.23 -14.54 -0.99
CA LYS A 740 -36.60 -13.28 -0.55
C LYS A 740 -35.07 -13.39 -0.49
N GLN A 741 -34.54 -14.52 -0.01
CA GLN A 741 -33.09 -14.73 0.08
C GLN A 741 -32.44 -14.99 -1.29
N LEU A 742 -33.12 -15.69 -2.20
CA LEU A 742 -32.58 -16.14 -3.48
C LEU A 742 -32.93 -15.26 -4.68
N GLN A 743 -33.85 -14.31 -4.55
CA GLN A 743 -34.29 -13.46 -5.66
C GLN A 743 -33.11 -12.73 -6.30
N GLY A 744 -33.06 -12.68 -7.62
CA GLY A 744 -31.91 -12.18 -8.38
C GLY A 744 -30.92 -13.26 -8.81
N SER A 745 -30.97 -14.47 -8.25
CA SER A 745 -30.26 -15.63 -8.79
C SER A 745 -31.12 -16.37 -9.82
N GLU A 746 -30.49 -16.78 -10.92
CA GLU A 746 -31.14 -17.58 -11.95
C GLU A 746 -30.70 -19.05 -11.87
N PHE A 747 -31.66 -19.95 -11.76
CA PHE A 747 -31.44 -21.40 -11.79
C PHE A 747 -32.14 -22.00 -13.02
N PRO A 748 -31.73 -23.20 -13.47
CA PRO A 748 -32.50 -23.94 -14.47
C PRO A 748 -33.97 -24.04 -14.05
N ALA A 749 -34.89 -23.74 -14.97
CA ALA A 749 -36.33 -23.71 -14.73
C ALA A 749 -36.85 -24.95 -13.96
N ALA A 750 -36.37 -26.14 -14.31
CA ALA A 750 -36.76 -27.39 -13.65
C ALA A 750 -36.16 -27.56 -12.23
N ALA A 751 -35.00 -26.95 -11.94
CA ALA A 751 -34.26 -27.13 -10.69
C ALA A 751 -34.93 -26.46 -9.48
N TRP A 752 -35.73 -25.41 -9.70
CA TRP A 752 -36.42 -24.69 -8.62
C TRP A 752 -37.25 -25.62 -7.73
N GLU A 753 -38.04 -26.50 -8.34
CA GLU A 753 -38.93 -27.42 -7.61
C GLU A 753 -38.39 -28.84 -7.47
N SER A 754 -37.35 -29.23 -8.21
CA SER A 754 -36.71 -30.53 -8.03
C SER A 754 -35.58 -30.51 -6.99
N GLU A 755 -34.89 -29.37 -6.83
CA GLU A 755 -33.66 -29.29 -6.03
C GLU A 755 -33.60 -28.07 -5.09
N VAL A 756 -33.99 -26.88 -5.53
CA VAL A 756 -33.74 -25.64 -4.77
C VAL A 756 -34.69 -25.50 -3.58
N LEU A 757 -36.01 -25.51 -3.82
CA LEU A 757 -37.03 -25.34 -2.79
C LEU A 757 -37.18 -26.58 -1.89
N PRO A 758 -37.23 -27.83 -2.40
CA PRO A 758 -37.40 -29.01 -1.53
C PRO A 758 -36.24 -29.25 -0.56
N ARG A 759 -35.03 -28.75 -0.86
CA ARG A 759 -33.88 -28.86 0.04
C ARG A 759 -33.88 -27.80 1.15
N ARG A 760 -34.63 -26.69 0.98
CA ARG A 760 -34.68 -25.56 1.92
C ARG A 760 -35.99 -25.46 2.70
N VAL A 761 -37.07 -25.99 2.14
CA VAL A 761 -38.40 -26.02 2.73
C VAL A 761 -38.78 -27.47 3.01
N ALA A 762 -38.91 -27.81 4.29
CA ALA A 762 -39.28 -29.14 4.72
C ALA A 762 -40.68 -29.49 4.20
N ARG A 763 -40.81 -30.65 3.54
CA ARG A 763 -42.06 -31.15 2.93
C ARG A 763 -42.69 -30.15 1.94
N TYR A 764 -41.87 -29.46 1.15
CA TYR A 764 -42.33 -28.57 0.09
C TYR A 764 -43.38 -29.23 -0.82
N VAL A 765 -44.48 -28.51 -1.08
CA VAL A 765 -45.47 -28.87 -2.10
C VAL A 765 -45.63 -27.72 -3.13
N PRO A 766 -45.82 -28.03 -4.42
CA PRO A 766 -45.89 -27.00 -5.49
C PRO A 766 -46.96 -25.92 -5.28
N ASP A 767 -48.05 -26.25 -4.59
CA ASP A 767 -49.15 -25.33 -4.27
C ASP A 767 -48.68 -24.09 -3.48
N TYR A 768 -47.59 -24.18 -2.72
CA TYR A 768 -47.06 -23.03 -1.96
C TYR A 768 -46.58 -21.92 -2.90
N LEU A 769 -45.85 -22.27 -3.96
CA LEU A 769 -45.38 -21.30 -4.94
C LEU A 769 -46.53 -20.76 -5.79
N ASP A 770 -47.50 -21.59 -6.13
CA ASP A 770 -48.68 -21.13 -6.89
C ASP A 770 -49.52 -20.14 -6.09
N GLN A 771 -49.70 -20.36 -4.78
CA GLN A 771 -50.41 -19.41 -3.91
C GLN A 771 -49.71 -18.04 -3.90
N LEU A 772 -48.39 -18.01 -3.80
CA LEU A 772 -47.59 -16.76 -3.81
C LEU A 772 -47.60 -16.04 -5.16
N CYS A 773 -47.61 -16.78 -6.28
CA CYS A 773 -47.76 -16.18 -7.60
C CYS A 773 -49.17 -15.61 -7.81
N LEU A 774 -50.20 -16.37 -7.42
CA LEU A 774 -51.61 -15.96 -7.59
C LEU A 774 -52.03 -14.84 -6.65
N SER A 775 -51.43 -14.73 -5.45
CA SER A 775 -51.61 -13.58 -4.55
C SER A 775 -50.95 -12.30 -5.09
N GLY A 776 -50.02 -12.45 -6.03
CA GLY A 776 -49.28 -11.35 -6.65
C GLY A 776 -48.05 -10.91 -5.85
N GLU A 777 -47.68 -11.62 -4.79
CA GLU A 777 -46.46 -11.36 -4.01
C GLU A 777 -45.20 -11.72 -4.78
N VAL A 778 -45.24 -12.82 -5.55
CA VAL A 778 -44.09 -13.37 -6.27
C VAL A 778 -44.31 -13.35 -7.77
N SER A 779 -43.26 -13.01 -8.52
CA SER A 779 -43.19 -13.16 -9.97
C SER A 779 -41.99 -14.01 -10.36
N TRP A 780 -41.94 -14.44 -11.61
CA TRP A 780 -40.86 -15.27 -12.13
C TRP A 780 -40.55 -14.90 -13.57
N GLY A 781 -39.31 -15.12 -13.99
CA GLY A 781 -38.84 -14.77 -15.32
C GLY A 781 -37.32 -14.81 -15.42
N ARG A 782 -36.81 -14.61 -16.62
CA ARG A 782 -35.38 -14.46 -16.86
C ARG A 782 -34.99 -12.99 -16.68
N LEU A 783 -33.95 -12.75 -15.88
CA LEU A 783 -33.41 -11.44 -15.57
C LEU A 783 -32.22 -11.09 -16.49
N SER A 784 -31.36 -12.06 -16.80
CA SER A 784 -30.19 -11.85 -17.66
C SER A 784 -30.56 -11.81 -19.15
N PRO A 785 -29.84 -11.04 -19.98
CA PRO A 785 -30.02 -11.07 -21.42
C PRO A 785 -29.72 -12.47 -21.99
N HIS A 786 -30.46 -12.86 -23.03
CA HIS A 786 -30.19 -14.12 -23.71
C HIS A 786 -28.91 -13.98 -24.56
N PRO A 787 -27.97 -14.94 -24.56
CA PRO A 787 -26.75 -14.94 -25.41
C PRO A 787 -27.00 -14.90 -26.93
N ALA A 788 -28.26 -14.92 -27.35
CA ALA A 788 -28.67 -14.82 -28.75
C ALA A 788 -28.89 -13.36 -29.17
N PHE A 789 -28.81 -12.43 -28.22
CA PHE A 789 -28.98 -11.00 -28.42
C PHE A 789 -27.64 -10.24 -28.47
N ASP A 790 -26.52 -10.87 -28.08
CA ASP A 790 -25.18 -10.28 -28.13
C ASP A 790 -24.70 -10.15 -29.58
N ARG A 791 -24.31 -8.92 -29.98
CA ARG A 791 -23.85 -8.57 -31.34
C ARG A 791 -22.32 -8.42 -31.46
N GLU A 792 -21.56 -8.69 -30.39
CA GLU A 792 -20.11 -8.39 -30.32
C GLU A 792 -19.19 -9.49 -30.89
N GLU A 793 -19.70 -10.64 -31.31
CA GLU A 793 -18.88 -11.62 -32.04
C GLU A 793 -18.88 -11.33 -33.55
N GLU A 794 -17.69 -11.20 -34.16
CA GLU A 794 -17.45 -10.99 -35.60
C GLU A 794 -17.98 -12.11 -36.53
N ASP A 795 -18.67 -13.12 -35.99
CA ASP A 795 -19.18 -14.26 -36.74
C ASP A 795 -20.64 -14.03 -37.16
N HIS A 796 -20.85 -13.72 -38.45
CA HIS A 796 -22.11 -13.25 -39.07
C HIS A 796 -23.31 -14.24 -39.07
N LYS A 797 -23.44 -15.17 -38.10
CA LYS A 797 -24.61 -16.06 -37.96
C LYS A 797 -25.47 -15.65 -36.78
N SER A 798 -26.65 -15.06 -37.05
CA SER A 798 -27.64 -14.76 -36.01
C SER A 798 -28.02 -16.03 -35.23
N ARG A 799 -27.66 -16.09 -33.94
CA ARG A 799 -28.08 -17.17 -33.04
C ARG A 799 -29.58 -17.02 -32.76
N ARG A 800 -30.37 -18.10 -32.90
CA ARG A 800 -31.80 -18.12 -32.53
C ARG A 800 -31.98 -18.55 -31.08
N VAL A 801 -33.01 -18.02 -30.42
CA VAL A 801 -33.42 -18.50 -29.10
C VAL A 801 -33.95 -19.93 -29.24
N ARG A 802 -33.41 -20.86 -28.45
CA ARG A 802 -33.89 -22.25 -28.40
C ARG A 802 -34.34 -22.57 -26.99
N PRO A 803 -35.62 -22.85 -26.78
CA PRO A 803 -36.11 -23.03 -25.43
C PRO A 803 -35.75 -24.43 -24.91
N THR A 804 -35.09 -24.49 -23.76
CA THR A 804 -34.60 -25.73 -23.15
C THR A 804 -35.00 -25.78 -21.68
N ARG A 805 -35.11 -26.99 -21.10
CA ARG A 805 -35.40 -27.17 -19.66
C ARG A 805 -34.35 -26.56 -18.73
N VAL A 806 -33.17 -26.26 -19.28
CA VAL A 806 -32.04 -25.64 -18.58
C VAL A 806 -32.08 -24.10 -18.73
N ALA A 807 -33.17 -23.54 -19.28
CA ALA A 807 -33.35 -22.10 -19.36
C ALA A 807 -33.23 -21.47 -17.96
N PRO A 808 -32.33 -20.48 -17.78
CA PRO A 808 -32.14 -19.81 -16.49
C PRO A 808 -33.35 -18.94 -16.19
N LEU A 809 -33.96 -19.13 -15.03
CA LEU A 809 -35.09 -18.36 -14.54
C LEU A 809 -34.86 -17.99 -13.07
N ALA A 810 -35.29 -16.80 -12.69
CA ALA A 810 -35.37 -16.33 -11.32
C ALA A 810 -36.83 -16.34 -10.84
N ILE A 811 -37.00 -16.55 -9.54
CA ILE A 811 -38.24 -16.29 -8.80
C ILE A 811 -37.92 -15.12 -7.85
N PHE A 812 -38.75 -14.08 -7.86
CA PHE A 812 -38.47 -12.83 -7.15
C PHE A 812 -39.74 -12.17 -6.66
N LEU A 813 -39.59 -11.27 -5.68
CA LEU A 813 -40.72 -10.49 -5.19
C LEU A 813 -41.16 -9.48 -6.24
N ARG A 814 -42.48 -9.33 -6.40
CA ARG A 814 -43.02 -8.39 -7.38
C ARG A 814 -42.67 -6.94 -7.05
N GLU A 815 -42.53 -6.59 -5.76
CA GLU A 815 -42.08 -5.27 -5.31
C GLU A 815 -40.63 -4.95 -5.68
N ASP A 816 -39.78 -5.97 -5.80
CA ASP A 816 -38.36 -5.84 -6.15
C ASP A 816 -38.08 -5.92 -7.67
N ALA A 817 -39.11 -6.23 -8.46
CA ALA A 817 -39.03 -6.27 -9.92
C ALA A 817 -38.41 -5.00 -10.57
N PRO A 818 -38.68 -3.75 -10.11
CA PRO A 818 -38.13 -2.55 -10.75
C PRO A 818 -36.61 -2.47 -10.79
N TRP A 819 -35.91 -2.96 -9.75
CA TRP A 819 -34.44 -2.92 -9.70
C TRP A 819 -33.80 -4.21 -10.22
N LEU A 820 -34.51 -5.34 -10.19
CA LEU A 820 -34.09 -6.63 -10.77
C LEU A 820 -34.20 -6.67 -12.30
N LEU A 821 -35.17 -5.96 -12.88
CA LEU A 821 -35.43 -5.88 -14.33
C LEU A 821 -34.91 -4.58 -14.96
N ALA A 822 -33.97 -3.91 -14.31
CA ALA A 822 -33.38 -2.68 -14.82
C ALA A 822 -32.27 -2.90 -15.87
N THR A 823 -31.83 -4.15 -16.05
CA THR A 823 -30.81 -4.51 -17.05
C THR A 823 -31.35 -4.25 -18.46
N PRO A 824 -30.66 -3.46 -19.30
CA PRO A 824 -31.07 -3.23 -20.67
C PRO A 824 -31.07 -4.54 -21.47
N GLN A 825 -32.18 -4.83 -22.15
CA GLN A 825 -32.28 -5.96 -23.07
C GLN A 825 -32.05 -5.47 -24.51
N PRO A 826 -31.13 -6.09 -25.28
CA PRO A 826 -30.98 -5.77 -26.70
C PRO A 826 -32.24 -6.15 -27.49
N SER A 827 -32.44 -5.55 -28.67
CA SER A 827 -33.63 -5.79 -29.49
C SER A 827 -33.72 -7.27 -29.94
N PRO A 828 -34.80 -8.00 -29.64
CA PRO A 828 -34.91 -9.44 -29.87
C PRO A 828 -35.32 -9.83 -31.31
N LYS A 829 -35.62 -8.85 -32.18
CA LYS A 829 -36.41 -9.07 -33.41
C LYS A 829 -35.81 -10.05 -34.44
N ASP A 830 -34.47 -10.15 -34.50
CA ASP A 830 -33.78 -11.01 -35.47
C ASP A 830 -33.54 -12.44 -34.94
N SER A 831 -33.68 -12.65 -33.64
CA SER A 831 -33.32 -13.90 -32.94
C SER A 831 -34.53 -14.77 -32.56
N LEU A 832 -35.76 -14.26 -32.75
CA LEU A 832 -37.03 -14.94 -32.45
C LEU A 832 -37.69 -15.60 -33.68
N SER A 833 -38.41 -16.70 -33.46
CA SER A 833 -39.24 -17.35 -34.48
C SER A 833 -40.42 -16.47 -34.91
N HIS A 834 -41.03 -16.81 -36.06
CA HIS A 834 -42.21 -16.09 -36.54
C HIS A 834 -43.43 -16.23 -35.61
N PRO A 835 -43.78 -17.43 -35.10
CA PRO A 835 -44.82 -17.57 -34.08
C PRO A 835 -44.54 -16.79 -32.78
N ALA A 836 -43.29 -16.79 -32.29
CA ALA A 836 -42.92 -16.02 -31.09
C ALA A 836 -43.11 -14.51 -31.27
N ARG A 837 -42.75 -13.97 -32.45
CA ARG A 837 -42.96 -12.54 -32.77
C ARG A 837 -44.43 -12.16 -32.84
N GLU A 838 -45.29 -13.02 -33.38
CA GLU A 838 -46.75 -12.77 -33.42
C GLU A 838 -47.36 -12.79 -32.03
N VAL A 839 -47.01 -13.78 -31.20
CA VAL A 839 -47.48 -13.85 -29.79
C VAL A 839 -47.02 -12.63 -29.01
N LEU A 840 -45.75 -12.21 -29.17
CA LEU A 840 -45.21 -11.02 -28.54
C LEU A 840 -45.98 -9.75 -28.95
N ALA A 841 -46.25 -9.57 -30.24
CA ALA A 841 -47.02 -8.42 -30.76
C ALA A 841 -48.46 -8.38 -30.23
N VAL A 842 -49.10 -9.55 -30.02
CA VAL A 842 -50.41 -9.62 -29.37
C VAL A 842 -50.34 -9.18 -27.92
N LEU A 843 -49.32 -9.61 -27.16
CA LEU A 843 -49.14 -9.18 -25.76
C LEU A 843 -48.77 -7.70 -25.63
N GLU A 844 -48.01 -7.14 -26.58
CA GLU A 844 -47.71 -5.71 -26.65
C GLU A 844 -48.95 -4.86 -26.90
N SER A 845 -49.86 -5.32 -27.76
CA SER A 845 -51.06 -4.57 -28.15
C SER A 845 -52.26 -4.76 -27.21
N ARG A 846 -52.48 -5.98 -26.70
CA ARG A 846 -53.67 -6.34 -25.89
C ARG A 846 -53.38 -6.44 -24.39
N GLY A 847 -52.11 -6.44 -23.99
CA GLY A 847 -51.71 -6.66 -22.61
C GLY A 847 -51.88 -8.11 -22.15
N ALA A 848 -51.94 -8.31 -20.83
CA ALA A 848 -51.98 -9.64 -20.21
C ALA A 848 -53.20 -10.45 -20.69
N SER A 849 -52.96 -11.60 -21.32
CA SER A 849 -53.96 -12.37 -22.05
C SER A 849 -53.97 -13.84 -21.62
N PHE A 850 -55.14 -14.47 -21.58
CA PHE A 850 -55.23 -15.92 -21.36
C PHE A 850 -54.70 -16.68 -22.58
N PHE A 851 -54.20 -17.90 -22.37
CA PHE A 851 -53.68 -18.75 -23.43
C PHE A 851 -54.67 -18.94 -24.61
N ALA A 852 -55.96 -19.17 -24.30
CA ALA A 852 -56.99 -19.36 -25.32
C ALA A 852 -57.22 -18.10 -26.17
N ASP A 853 -57.05 -16.91 -25.59
CA ASP A 853 -57.19 -15.64 -26.30
C ASP A 853 -55.96 -15.35 -27.17
N LEU A 854 -54.77 -15.76 -26.73
CA LEU A 854 -53.55 -15.72 -27.56
C LEU A 854 -53.69 -16.61 -28.79
N ALA A 855 -54.13 -17.86 -28.62
CA ALA A 855 -54.36 -18.77 -29.74
C ALA A 855 -55.42 -18.25 -30.72
N ARG A 856 -56.51 -17.66 -30.21
CA ARG A 856 -57.55 -17.05 -31.06
C ARG A 856 -57.04 -15.80 -31.79
N ALA A 857 -56.22 -14.97 -31.13
CA ALA A 857 -55.72 -13.72 -31.68
C ALA A 857 -54.65 -13.93 -32.76
N THR A 858 -53.79 -14.95 -32.62
CA THR A 858 -52.75 -15.28 -33.61
C THR A 858 -53.26 -16.20 -34.72
N GLY A 859 -54.35 -16.95 -34.49
CA GLY A 859 -54.87 -17.94 -35.44
C GLY A 859 -53.97 -19.19 -35.59
N ARG A 860 -53.01 -19.37 -34.67
CA ARG A 860 -52.04 -20.47 -34.67
C ARG A 860 -52.57 -21.70 -33.94
N LEU A 861 -51.95 -22.86 -34.18
CA LEU A 861 -52.24 -24.08 -33.42
C LEU A 861 -51.83 -23.89 -31.95
N ALA A 862 -52.56 -24.50 -31.01
CA ALA A 862 -52.25 -24.40 -29.59
C ALA A 862 -50.79 -24.79 -29.27
N SER A 863 -50.27 -25.85 -29.91
CA SER A 863 -48.87 -26.26 -29.76
C SER A 863 -47.86 -25.23 -30.25
N GLU A 864 -48.16 -24.51 -31.33
CA GLU A 864 -47.29 -23.43 -31.84
C GLU A 864 -47.26 -22.23 -30.88
N VAL A 865 -48.39 -21.94 -30.22
CA VAL A 865 -48.46 -20.89 -29.19
C VAL A 865 -47.74 -21.31 -27.92
N GLU A 866 -47.82 -22.58 -27.52
CA GLU A 866 -47.04 -23.12 -26.39
C GLU A 866 -45.53 -23.05 -26.66
N ASP A 867 -45.08 -23.48 -27.84
CA ASP A 867 -43.66 -23.41 -28.20
C ASP A 867 -43.18 -21.96 -28.34
N ALA A 868 -44.02 -21.07 -28.87
CA ALA A 868 -43.77 -19.63 -28.91
C ALA A 868 -43.64 -19.02 -27.51
N LEU A 869 -44.56 -19.33 -26.59
CA LEU A 869 -44.48 -18.87 -25.20
C LEU A 869 -43.24 -19.43 -24.50
N TRP A 870 -42.87 -20.69 -24.78
CA TRP A 870 -41.65 -21.29 -24.23
C TRP A 870 -40.38 -20.60 -24.74
N GLU A 871 -40.34 -20.24 -26.02
CA GLU A 871 -39.28 -19.41 -26.61
C GLU A 871 -39.22 -18.02 -25.97
N LEU A 872 -40.36 -17.36 -25.78
CA LEU A 872 -40.44 -16.03 -25.17
C LEU A 872 -40.05 -16.04 -23.68
N VAL A 873 -40.37 -17.12 -22.94
CA VAL A 873 -39.92 -17.32 -21.55
C VAL A 873 -38.40 -17.49 -21.52
N ALA A 874 -37.85 -18.35 -22.39
CA ALA A 874 -36.40 -18.56 -22.47
C ALA A 874 -35.65 -17.26 -22.84
N ALA A 875 -36.27 -16.42 -23.67
CA ALA A 875 -35.80 -15.09 -24.06
C ALA A 875 -35.93 -14.02 -22.95
N GLY A 876 -36.69 -14.26 -21.87
CA GLY A 876 -36.93 -13.28 -20.81
C GLY A 876 -37.90 -12.16 -21.17
N LEU A 877 -38.84 -12.41 -22.07
CA LEU A 877 -39.79 -11.40 -22.57
C LEU A 877 -41.20 -11.53 -22.00
N VAL A 878 -41.55 -12.71 -21.47
CA VAL A 878 -42.89 -12.99 -20.93
C VAL A 878 -42.81 -13.70 -19.58
N THR A 879 -43.85 -13.50 -18.78
CA THR A 879 -44.13 -14.15 -17.50
C THR A 879 -45.61 -14.57 -17.45
N ALA A 880 -46.04 -15.27 -16.39
CA ALA A 880 -47.45 -15.62 -16.19
C ALA A 880 -47.88 -15.49 -14.72
N ASP A 881 -49.19 -15.32 -14.50
CA ASP A 881 -49.80 -15.15 -13.17
C ASP A 881 -49.53 -16.33 -12.20
N GLY A 882 -49.18 -17.52 -12.70
CA GLY A 882 -48.92 -18.71 -11.88
C GLY A 882 -47.77 -19.56 -12.42
N PHE A 883 -47.02 -20.21 -11.53
CA PHE A 883 -45.89 -21.07 -11.89
C PHE A 883 -46.34 -22.38 -12.56
N GLU A 884 -47.58 -22.83 -12.33
CA GLU A 884 -48.19 -23.96 -13.07
C GLU A 884 -48.15 -23.78 -14.60
N ASN A 885 -48.21 -22.54 -15.11
CA ASN A 885 -48.04 -22.25 -16.54
C ASN A 885 -46.67 -22.69 -17.07
N LEU A 886 -45.62 -22.45 -16.29
CA LEU A 886 -44.27 -22.90 -16.61
C LEU A 886 -44.13 -24.42 -16.48
N ARG A 887 -44.75 -25.04 -15.46
CA ARG A 887 -44.73 -26.50 -15.29
C ARG A 887 -45.34 -27.23 -16.49
N ALA A 888 -46.43 -26.69 -17.04
CA ALA A 888 -47.06 -27.21 -18.26
C ALA A 888 -46.09 -27.15 -19.47
N LEU A 889 -45.27 -26.11 -19.58
CA LEU A 889 -44.24 -26.01 -20.60
C LEU A 889 -43.05 -26.95 -20.34
N LEU A 890 -42.70 -27.28 -19.10
CA LEU A 890 -41.56 -28.15 -18.81
C LEU A 890 -41.83 -29.66 -19.00
N ASP A 891 -43.08 -30.12 -18.80
CA ASP A 891 -43.45 -31.54 -18.85
C ASP A 891 -44.35 -31.92 -20.05
N PRO A 892 -43.82 -32.59 -21.08
CA PRO A 892 -44.58 -33.10 -22.22
C PRO A 892 -45.74 -34.05 -21.86
N LYS A 893 -45.66 -34.77 -20.73
CA LYS A 893 -46.75 -35.68 -20.31
C LYS A 893 -47.96 -34.92 -19.77
N ARG A 894 -47.73 -33.78 -19.10
CA ARG A 894 -48.79 -32.83 -18.74
C ARG A 894 -49.38 -32.16 -19.99
N ARG A 895 -48.55 -31.82 -20.98
CA ARG A 895 -49.01 -31.31 -22.30
C ARG A 895 -49.96 -32.27 -23.01
N ALA A 896 -49.67 -33.58 -22.97
CA ALA A 896 -50.48 -34.62 -23.60
C ALA A 896 -51.72 -35.06 -22.78
N GLY A 897 -51.91 -34.54 -21.56
CA GLY A 897 -53.02 -34.95 -20.68
C GLY A 897 -52.94 -36.39 -20.16
N GLN A 898 -51.76 -37.03 -20.21
CA GLN A 898 -51.56 -38.42 -19.81
C GLN A 898 -51.06 -38.51 -18.34
N GLY A 899 -51.96 -38.33 -17.38
CA GLY A 899 -51.69 -38.43 -15.94
C GLY A 899 -52.74 -39.26 -15.19
N LYS A 900 -52.37 -39.87 -14.05
CA LYS A 900 -53.32 -40.64 -13.20
C LYS A 900 -54.13 -39.70 -12.30
N GLY A 901 -55.40 -39.45 -12.68
CA GLY A 901 -56.38 -38.70 -11.88
C GLY A 901 -57.71 -38.49 -12.61
N ARG A 902 -58.82 -38.34 -11.87
CA ARG A 902 -60.22 -38.31 -12.38
C ARG A 902 -60.62 -37.03 -13.17
N SER A 903 -59.65 -36.22 -13.61
CA SER A 903 -59.86 -34.96 -14.36
C SER A 903 -58.96 -34.87 -15.62
N ALA A 904 -58.88 -35.96 -16.38
CA ALA A 904 -58.15 -36.03 -17.66
C ALA A 904 -58.83 -35.20 -18.77
N ARG A 905 -58.42 -33.93 -18.89
CA ARG A 905 -58.44 -33.10 -20.10
C ARG A 905 -57.16 -32.24 -20.10
N PRO A 906 -56.59 -31.85 -21.25
CA PRO A 906 -55.60 -30.78 -21.29
C PRO A 906 -56.29 -29.50 -20.82
N ARG A 907 -56.22 -29.21 -19.52
CA ARG A 907 -56.56 -27.89 -19.00
C ARG A 907 -55.29 -27.08 -19.15
N HIS A 908 -55.33 -26.07 -20.03
CA HIS A 908 -54.32 -25.01 -19.98
C HIS A 908 -54.29 -24.47 -18.55
N ALA A 909 -53.09 -24.27 -18.02
CA ALA A 909 -52.91 -23.79 -16.66
C ALA A 909 -53.70 -22.48 -16.47
N PRO A 910 -54.34 -22.28 -15.31
CA PRO A 910 -55.05 -21.05 -15.02
C PRO A 910 -54.05 -19.88 -14.92
N GLY A 911 -54.47 -18.70 -15.39
CA GLY A 911 -53.68 -17.47 -15.34
C GLY A 911 -53.47 -16.82 -16.70
N ARG A 912 -53.09 -15.55 -16.70
CA ARG A 912 -52.76 -14.79 -17.91
C ARG A 912 -51.26 -14.79 -18.14
N TRP A 913 -50.88 -14.76 -19.41
CA TRP A 913 -49.51 -14.47 -19.85
C TRP A 913 -49.36 -12.96 -20.01
N ALA A 914 -48.25 -12.41 -19.53
CA ALA A 914 -47.96 -10.99 -19.55
C ALA A 914 -46.53 -10.72 -20.00
N LEU A 915 -46.27 -9.50 -20.46
CA LEU A 915 -44.91 -9.05 -20.79
C LEU A 915 -44.08 -8.89 -19.52
N LEU A 916 -42.85 -9.42 -19.53
CA LEU A 916 -41.82 -9.12 -18.55
C LEU A 916 -41.09 -7.85 -19.00
N ARG A 917 -41.49 -6.70 -18.45
CA ARG A 917 -40.95 -5.40 -18.87
C ARG A 917 -39.63 -5.11 -18.18
N HIS A 918 -38.56 -5.08 -18.96
CA HIS A 918 -37.28 -4.52 -18.53
C HIS A 918 -37.31 -3.00 -18.70
N THR A 919 -37.03 -2.26 -17.63
CA THR A 919 -37.10 -0.79 -17.65
C THR A 919 -35.90 -0.18 -18.38
N GLY A 920 -34.76 -0.88 -18.42
CA GLY A 920 -33.53 -0.44 -19.08
C GLY A 920 -32.85 0.77 -18.45
N ALA A 921 -33.42 1.30 -17.36
CA ALA A 921 -32.86 2.39 -16.58
C ALA A 921 -32.81 1.96 -15.11
N PRO A 922 -31.62 1.92 -14.47
CA PRO A 922 -31.49 1.54 -13.08
C PRO A 922 -32.14 2.59 -12.17
N PRO A 923 -33.03 2.18 -11.24
CA PRO A 923 -33.58 3.11 -10.27
C PRO A 923 -32.49 3.63 -9.32
N GLU A 924 -32.72 4.81 -8.74
CA GLU A 924 -31.88 5.34 -7.69
C GLU A 924 -31.82 4.34 -6.52
N GLY A 925 -30.62 4.03 -6.04
CA GLY A 925 -30.41 3.03 -4.98
C GLY A 925 -30.35 1.56 -5.44
N GLN A 926 -30.36 1.25 -6.75
CA GLN A 926 -30.24 -0.14 -7.23
C GLN A 926 -29.02 -0.87 -6.65
N ALA A 927 -27.86 -0.22 -6.62
CA ALA A 927 -26.64 -0.84 -6.07
C ALA A 927 -26.76 -1.16 -4.56
N GLU A 928 -27.52 -0.36 -3.80
CA GLU A 928 -27.82 -0.63 -2.39
C GLU A 928 -28.79 -1.80 -2.24
N ALA A 929 -29.81 -1.90 -3.09
CA ALA A 929 -30.70 -3.06 -3.13
C ALA A 929 -29.91 -4.36 -3.43
N PHE A 930 -29.00 -4.33 -4.41
CA PHE A 930 -28.11 -5.46 -4.69
C PHE A 930 -27.17 -5.77 -3.52
N ALA A 931 -26.55 -4.76 -2.91
CA ALA A 931 -25.68 -4.96 -1.75
C ALA A 931 -26.44 -5.67 -0.60
N ARG A 932 -27.65 -5.21 -0.27
CA ARG A 932 -28.52 -5.84 0.73
C ARG A 932 -28.92 -7.26 0.33
N GLN A 933 -29.30 -7.48 -0.93
CA GLN A 933 -29.66 -8.81 -1.43
C GLN A 933 -28.49 -9.79 -1.36
N LEU A 934 -27.28 -9.36 -1.73
CA LEU A 934 -26.08 -10.20 -1.68
C LEU A 934 -25.68 -10.52 -0.25
N LEU A 935 -25.78 -9.55 0.66
CA LEU A 935 -25.54 -9.77 2.10
C LEU A 935 -26.56 -10.75 2.68
N ALA A 936 -27.85 -10.61 2.34
CA ALA A 936 -28.88 -11.55 2.78
C ALA A 936 -28.66 -12.96 2.22
N ARG A 937 -28.22 -13.07 0.96
CA ARG A 937 -28.00 -14.36 0.29
C ARG A 937 -26.75 -15.07 0.78
N TRP A 938 -25.62 -14.38 0.79
CA TRP A 938 -24.32 -14.99 1.02
C TRP A 938 -23.81 -14.84 2.45
N GLY A 939 -24.39 -13.91 3.23
CA GLY A 939 -23.93 -13.55 4.58
C GLY A 939 -22.64 -12.73 4.55
N VAL A 940 -21.62 -13.23 3.84
CA VAL A 940 -20.33 -12.57 3.60
C VAL A 940 -20.18 -12.30 2.10
N VAL A 941 -19.96 -11.04 1.74
CA VAL A 941 -19.88 -10.54 0.35
C VAL A 941 -18.46 -10.09 0.05
N PHE A 942 -17.91 -10.59 -1.07
CA PHE A 942 -16.59 -10.25 -1.59
C PHE A 942 -16.59 -10.39 -3.12
N ARG A 943 -15.55 -9.87 -3.78
CA ARG A 943 -15.48 -9.75 -5.25
C ARG A 943 -15.85 -11.04 -5.99
N ASP A 944 -15.29 -12.17 -5.60
CA ASP A 944 -15.48 -13.43 -6.33
C ASP A 944 -16.92 -13.95 -6.26
N VAL A 945 -17.67 -13.63 -5.19
CA VAL A 945 -19.10 -13.96 -5.08
C VAL A 945 -19.90 -13.15 -6.09
N THR A 946 -19.58 -11.86 -6.25
CA THR A 946 -20.29 -10.99 -7.21
C THR A 946 -20.07 -11.39 -8.67
N ALA A 947 -18.94 -12.03 -8.99
CA ALA A 947 -18.68 -12.55 -10.33
C ALA A 947 -19.62 -13.70 -10.73
N ARG A 948 -20.34 -14.31 -9.77
CA ARG A 948 -21.32 -15.38 -10.02
C ARG A 948 -22.73 -14.86 -10.29
N GLU A 949 -22.95 -13.57 -10.09
CA GLU A 949 -24.26 -12.96 -10.13
C GLU A 949 -24.53 -12.41 -11.52
N SER A 950 -25.50 -13.00 -12.23
CA SER A 950 -25.72 -12.74 -13.65
C SER A 950 -26.13 -11.30 -13.98
N ILE A 951 -26.69 -10.59 -13.01
CA ILE A 951 -27.21 -9.22 -13.15
C ILE A 951 -26.61 -8.24 -12.12
N SER A 952 -25.58 -8.67 -11.36
CA SER A 952 -25.00 -7.80 -10.33
C SER A 952 -24.32 -6.59 -10.96
N PRO A 953 -24.43 -5.39 -10.34
CA PRO A 953 -23.54 -4.28 -10.62
C PRO A 953 -22.08 -4.71 -10.44
N GLY A 954 -21.16 -4.00 -11.10
CA GLY A 954 -19.74 -4.26 -10.95
C GLY A 954 -19.30 -4.13 -9.49
N TRP A 955 -18.33 -4.94 -9.07
CA TRP A 955 -17.80 -4.95 -7.68
C TRP A 955 -17.48 -3.55 -7.15
N ARG A 956 -16.94 -2.66 -7.99
CA ARG A 956 -16.62 -1.27 -7.61
C ARG A 956 -17.84 -0.45 -7.21
N ASP A 957 -18.98 -0.62 -7.90
CA ASP A 957 -20.22 0.10 -7.60
C ASP A 957 -20.85 -0.42 -6.30
N LEU A 958 -20.79 -1.73 -6.08
CA LEU A 958 -21.18 -2.35 -4.81
C LEU A 958 -20.28 -1.92 -3.65
N LEU A 959 -18.97 -1.82 -3.89
CA LEU A 959 -17.97 -1.48 -2.87
C LEU A 959 -18.24 -0.12 -2.24
N VAL A 960 -18.59 0.89 -3.05
CA VAL A 960 -18.93 2.23 -2.57
C VAL A 960 -20.12 2.19 -1.62
N VAL A 961 -21.15 1.41 -1.97
CA VAL A 961 -22.35 1.28 -1.14
C VAL A 961 -22.07 0.48 0.13
N LEU A 962 -21.33 -0.63 0.02
CA LEU A 962 -20.93 -1.45 1.17
C LEU A 962 -20.10 -0.63 2.17
N ARG A 963 -19.15 0.19 1.71
CA ARG A 963 -18.41 1.12 2.58
C ARG A 963 -19.31 2.17 3.23
N ARG A 964 -20.30 2.71 2.50
CA ARG A 964 -21.30 3.64 3.08
C ARG A 964 -22.21 2.96 4.10
N MET A 965 -22.55 1.70 3.90
CA MET A 965 -23.32 0.91 4.88
C MET A 965 -22.46 0.60 6.11
N GLU A 966 -21.18 0.32 5.92
CA GLU A 966 -20.21 0.13 7.00
C GLU A 966 -20.02 1.41 7.81
N SER A 967 -19.89 2.58 7.15
CA SER A 967 -19.76 3.87 7.83
C SER A 967 -21.00 4.26 8.63
N ARG A 968 -22.17 3.72 8.28
CA ARG A 968 -23.42 3.85 9.05
C ARG A 968 -23.53 2.84 10.19
N GLY A 969 -22.60 1.88 10.30
CA GLY A 969 -22.62 0.80 11.28
C GLY A 969 -23.61 -0.33 10.96
N GLU A 970 -24.20 -0.37 9.77
CA GLU A 970 -25.18 -1.40 9.37
C GLU A 970 -24.51 -2.76 9.10
N ILE A 971 -23.27 -2.73 8.62
CA ILE A 971 -22.46 -3.91 8.28
C ILE A 971 -21.05 -3.76 8.81
N ARG A 972 -20.27 -4.85 8.75
CA ARG A 972 -18.85 -4.85 9.10
C ARG A 972 -18.01 -5.18 7.88
N GLY A 973 -17.00 -4.35 7.59
CA GLY A 973 -15.94 -4.66 6.64
C GLY A 973 -14.74 -5.28 7.36
N GLY A 974 -14.06 -6.22 6.69
CA GLY A 974 -12.91 -6.90 7.28
C GLY A 974 -12.43 -8.06 6.43
N ARG A 975 -11.51 -8.84 7.00
CA ARG A 975 -11.08 -10.13 6.43
C ARG A 975 -11.69 -11.24 7.25
N PHE A 976 -12.83 -11.75 6.83
CA PHE A 976 -13.57 -12.81 7.53
C PHE A 976 -13.19 -14.21 7.04
N LEU A 977 -12.68 -14.32 5.81
CA LEU A 977 -12.29 -15.58 5.16
C LEU A 977 -10.82 -15.54 4.76
N ASP A 978 -10.07 -16.60 5.04
CA ASP A 978 -8.62 -16.61 4.82
C ASP A 978 -8.26 -16.82 3.34
N ALA A 979 -8.99 -17.70 2.65
CA ALA A 979 -8.71 -18.12 1.27
C ALA A 979 -9.03 -17.08 0.19
N PHE A 980 -9.73 -16.00 0.53
CA PHE A 980 -10.20 -15.01 -0.45
C PHE A 980 -9.52 -13.65 -0.24
N LEU A 981 -8.95 -13.14 -1.33
CA LEU A 981 -8.27 -11.85 -1.36
C LEU A 981 -9.25 -10.71 -1.63
N GLY A 982 -8.96 -9.54 -1.07
CA GLY A 982 -9.76 -8.33 -1.26
C GLY A 982 -10.66 -7.99 -0.05
N GLU A 983 -11.41 -6.91 -0.18
CA GLU A 983 -12.35 -6.45 0.84
C GLU A 983 -13.55 -7.41 0.95
N GLN A 984 -13.97 -7.69 2.18
CA GLN A 984 -15.11 -8.54 2.49
C GLN A 984 -16.04 -7.79 3.45
N PHE A 985 -17.35 -7.98 3.28
CA PHE A 985 -18.37 -7.31 4.06
C PHE A 985 -19.40 -8.31 4.55
N ALA A 986 -19.87 -8.16 5.79
CA ALA A 986 -20.84 -9.09 6.37
C ALA A 986 -21.84 -8.39 7.29
N LEU A 987 -23.03 -8.96 7.39
CA LEU A 987 -24.02 -8.58 8.40
C LEU A 987 -23.57 -9.04 9.80
N PRO A 988 -23.88 -8.30 10.87
CA PRO A 988 -23.55 -8.72 12.24
C PRO A 988 -24.05 -10.14 12.58
N GLU A 989 -25.28 -10.46 12.18
CA GLU A 989 -25.91 -11.77 12.39
C GLU A 989 -25.16 -12.90 11.66
N ALA A 990 -24.65 -12.62 10.46
CA ALA A 990 -23.84 -13.57 9.70
C ALA A 990 -22.51 -13.85 10.41
N LEU A 991 -21.87 -12.82 10.97
CA LEU A 991 -20.64 -12.97 11.75
C LEU A 991 -20.86 -13.76 13.04
N ASP A 992 -21.98 -13.55 13.73
CA ASP A 992 -22.30 -14.31 14.94
C ASP A 992 -22.50 -15.80 14.65
N LEU A 993 -23.17 -16.14 13.55
CA LEU A 993 -23.31 -17.53 13.12
C LEU A 993 -21.96 -18.13 12.67
N LEU A 994 -21.15 -17.36 11.93
CA LEU A 994 -19.81 -17.76 11.51
C LEU A 994 -18.92 -18.08 12.73
N ARG A 995 -19.00 -17.25 13.78
CA ARG A 995 -18.32 -17.46 15.07
C ARG A 995 -18.86 -18.66 15.84
N ALA A 996 -20.16 -18.93 15.76
CA ALA A 996 -20.77 -20.09 16.41
C ALA A 996 -20.27 -21.40 15.78
N ILE A 997 -20.19 -21.45 14.44
CA ILE A 997 -19.69 -22.61 13.68
C ILE A 997 -18.22 -22.87 13.96
N ARG A 998 -17.41 -21.80 14.01
CA ARG A 998 -16.00 -21.90 14.42
C ARG A 998 -15.86 -22.47 15.83
N ARG A 999 -16.68 -22.00 16.78
CA ARG A 999 -16.68 -22.51 18.17
C ARG A 999 -17.14 -23.95 18.30
N SER A 1000 -18.05 -24.41 17.44
CA SER A 1000 -18.49 -25.82 17.42
C SER A 1000 -17.54 -26.75 16.67
N GLY A 1001 -16.58 -26.21 15.90
CA GLY A 1001 -15.67 -26.99 15.07
C GLY A 1001 -16.37 -27.66 13.88
N GLU A 1002 -17.56 -27.19 13.51
CA GLU A 1002 -18.32 -27.70 12.38
C GLU A 1002 -17.59 -27.36 11.07
N THR A 1003 -17.22 -28.39 10.31
CA THR A 1003 -16.60 -28.26 8.99
C THR A 1003 -17.44 -28.98 7.95
N ALA A 1004 -17.50 -28.42 6.74
CA ALA A 1004 -18.10 -29.07 5.59
C ALA A 1004 -17.06 -29.20 4.48
N ASN A 1005 -16.98 -30.36 3.83
CA ASN A 1005 -16.09 -30.57 2.71
C ASN A 1005 -16.45 -29.63 1.55
N ALA A 1006 -15.44 -28.97 0.99
CA ALA A 1006 -15.57 -28.35 -0.31
C ALA A 1006 -15.80 -29.47 -1.36
N PRO A 1007 -16.76 -29.31 -2.27
CA PRO A 1007 -17.05 -30.29 -3.33
C PRO A 1007 -15.87 -30.46 -4.29
N GLU A 1008 -15.61 -31.68 -4.74
CA GLU A 1008 -14.52 -32.00 -5.67
C GLU A 1008 -14.79 -31.40 -7.07
N GLY A 1009 -13.92 -30.48 -7.52
CA GLY A 1009 -13.94 -29.82 -8.84
C GLY A 1009 -12.87 -28.72 -8.94
N PRO A 1010 -12.63 -28.11 -10.12
CA PRO A 1010 -11.59 -27.10 -10.27
C PRO A 1010 -12.01 -25.82 -9.54
N GLY A 1011 -11.50 -25.67 -8.31
CA GLY A 1011 -11.74 -24.55 -7.40
C GLY A 1011 -12.75 -24.88 -6.31
N PRO A 1012 -12.70 -24.16 -5.17
CA PRO A 1012 -13.46 -24.47 -3.94
C PRO A 1012 -14.99 -24.43 -4.06
N TRP A 1013 -15.57 -24.28 -5.25
CA TRP A 1013 -16.96 -23.83 -5.43
C TRP A 1013 -17.84 -24.74 -6.32
N ALA A 1014 -17.41 -25.96 -6.62
CA ALA A 1014 -18.06 -26.83 -7.61
C ALA A 1014 -19.54 -27.23 -7.30
N ALA A 1015 -20.00 -27.15 -6.04
CA ALA A 1015 -21.38 -27.53 -5.64
C ALA A 1015 -22.42 -26.41 -5.84
N LEU A 1016 -21.99 -25.19 -6.17
CA LEU A 1016 -22.90 -24.07 -6.42
C LEU A 1016 -23.13 -23.83 -7.92
N GLN A 1017 -22.54 -24.67 -8.78
CA GLN A 1017 -22.97 -24.77 -10.18
C GLN A 1017 -24.28 -25.56 -10.25
N PRO A 1018 -25.30 -25.12 -11.01
CA PRO A 1018 -26.21 -26.10 -11.58
C PRO A 1018 -25.36 -27.05 -12.44
N PRO A 1019 -25.58 -28.37 -12.38
CA PRO A 1019 -24.78 -29.33 -13.15
C PRO A 1019 -24.76 -28.89 -14.61
N ALA A 1020 -23.57 -28.62 -15.15
CA ALA A 1020 -23.41 -28.51 -16.58
C ALA A 1020 -23.99 -29.79 -17.19
N PRO A 1021 -24.82 -29.71 -18.25
CA PRO A 1021 -25.36 -30.91 -18.87
C PRO A 1021 -24.17 -31.77 -19.28
N ALA A 1022 -24.07 -32.95 -18.66
CA ALA A 1022 -23.15 -33.98 -19.14
C ALA A 1022 -23.41 -34.12 -20.63
N ALA A 1023 -22.39 -33.86 -21.44
CA ALA A 1023 -22.41 -34.26 -22.84
C ALA A 1023 -22.60 -35.78 -22.83
N SER A 1024 -23.85 -36.23 -22.97
CA SER A 1024 -24.16 -37.64 -23.09
C SER A 1024 -23.53 -38.08 -24.40
N ALA A 1025 -22.46 -38.87 -24.29
CA ALA A 1025 -21.99 -39.71 -25.36
C ALA A 1025 -23.15 -40.57 -25.86
N ALA A 1026 -23.73 -40.18 -26.99
CA ALA A 1026 -24.68 -40.97 -27.75
C ALA A 1026 -24.59 -40.57 -29.24
N ARG A 1027 -23.55 -41.15 -29.88
CA ARG A 1027 -23.15 -41.11 -31.30
C ARG A 1027 -22.58 -39.81 -31.84
#